data_AF-A0A954BZF4-F1
#
_entry.id   AF-A0A954BZF4-F1
#
_cell.length_a   1.000
_cell.length_b   1.000
_cell.length_c   1.000
_cell.angle_alpha   90.00
_cell.angle_beta   90.00
_cell.angle_gamma   90.00
#
_symmetry.space_group_name_H-M   'P 1'
#
loop_
_entity.id
_entity.type
_entity.pdbx_description
1 polymer ?
#
loop_
_entity_poly.entity_id
_entity_poly.type
_entity_poly.pdbx_seq_one_letter_code
_entity_poly.pdbx_strand_id
1 'polypeptide(L)'
;MRNTILPLLLLLLATSFCVNGSVVLADESKGEGKSEPAEEDSKDPLELDEDVLKAADDLRLTYTNEQQTLVNGLRYLLRPGFEEELMAGRRYRPCALEPFEEGSEAALTQLEALRLLAVLQSGIAPTGATDRQITRLFLTPISNDNLNLAPLAIDMLLCRAIYRRPKLNADDEAKSRAERLLAALEKTKDATSPRSPLIQGKFTKCQWYANHMWLGLMMRSALDLGLEIDDRAWDATLKDLCKAEEKERGYTTQKGANELTGDLNPNLMALTALGLAVTAPEGVIGRAAYKEVEKRVKHVPELLSRLRTDYEREYWGGSRLLLVESFAPEFAPERESGNTWRLNIKRAVVSEFDPSGAALRRAIVLTDLGLASRNWTRYETVACETALNCLALSGGLYQTTDAPLQDVELASIGRLMYALGMLHAGKARVGGADFESRVKFAIEDGCDYLARVQKDDGSFPGMYEGTPGNTAICLLAMMHGGMSRENPAIQQGLSWLREHCGEGRAGNTYSIALVLMFFQYYYEREQRETGIISADNPKDHQSAKNDMWSKLAKEDAKLVDNMISTLDDSNVGGTRGGWTYGPTGGRGGRSDNSCSQFAMLGYKAASLLGAEIKTSVFEKEAERLIRQYAPDESCPEVEYEHVDDDREGNDDERKTSGSHKPWKGKIRPGGWGYTCGDSQGWRTMDLTAAGISSLVICMDELKVRGKLSTQMAREIGLTIRGAEVWTAKNYYRPEDLANANSDLMRAWSDGHGTFYGLYSVERGCVLAGIRKLNEEVDWYRIGADALIDSQNIEGNWGREPAEQAPGRRDRPQLINTSMAILFLKMAAPPVITEHKKRERERAEREEKQNPKNPITSGPKDKKKDAEKTPENPQEPKD
;
A
#
# COMPACT_ATOMS: atom_id res chain seq x y z
N MET A 1 22.53 44.34 9.44
CA MET A 1 21.91 44.00 10.74
C MET A 1 20.37 43.87 10.69
N ARG A 2 19.69 43.97 9.52
CA ARG A 2 18.25 43.68 9.37
C ARG A 2 17.93 42.28 8.78
N ASN A 3 18.92 41.53 8.28
CA ASN A 3 18.72 40.23 7.62
C ASN A 3 19.00 39.00 8.49
N THR A 4 19.19 39.17 9.81
CA THR A 4 19.50 38.07 10.74
C THR A 4 18.43 37.88 11.83
N ILE A 5 17.44 38.79 11.86
CA ILE A 5 16.45 38.85 12.94
C ILE A 5 15.14 38.16 12.53
N LEU A 6 14.79 38.12 11.23
CA LEU A 6 13.53 37.55 10.75
C LEU A 6 13.46 36.01 10.84
N PRO A 7 14.52 35.23 10.53
CA PRO A 7 14.51 33.77 10.72
C PRO A 7 14.49 33.38 12.20
N LEU A 8 15.18 34.16 13.05
CA LEU A 8 15.15 33.99 14.50
C LEU A 8 13.78 34.36 15.09
N LEU A 9 13.10 35.36 14.52
CA LEU A 9 11.75 35.76 14.95
C LEU A 9 10.69 34.71 14.57
N LEU A 10 10.83 34.01 13.44
CA LEU A 10 9.94 32.91 13.06
C LEU A 10 10.16 31.66 13.95
N LEU A 11 11.42 31.37 14.30
CA LEU A 11 11.76 30.37 15.32
C LEU A 11 11.31 30.77 16.74
N LEU A 12 11.23 32.08 17.05
CA LEU A 12 10.66 32.60 18.30
C LEU A 12 9.12 32.64 18.27
N LEU A 13 8.48 32.87 17.12
CA LEU A 13 7.02 32.80 16.97
C LEU A 13 6.52 31.35 17.14
N ALA A 14 7.32 30.36 16.75
CA ALA A 14 7.06 28.95 17.10
C ALA A 14 7.03 28.71 18.62
N THR A 15 7.76 29.51 19.43
CA THR A 15 7.66 29.43 20.91
C THR A 15 6.34 29.94 21.46
N SER A 16 5.61 30.80 20.73
CA SER A 16 4.27 31.26 21.13
C SER A 16 3.18 30.22 20.82
N PHE A 17 3.35 29.41 19.78
CA PHE A 17 2.49 28.25 19.51
C PHE A 17 2.79 27.05 20.43
N CYS A 18 4.00 26.96 21.00
CA CYS A 18 4.38 25.89 21.92
C CYS A 18 3.93 26.11 23.39
N VAL A 19 3.41 27.30 23.76
CA VAL A 19 3.08 27.63 25.17
C VAL A 19 1.58 27.84 25.42
N ASN A 20 0.76 28.20 24.43
CA ASN A 20 -0.66 28.44 24.62
C ASN A 20 -1.56 27.50 23.81
N GLY A 21 -1.69 26.27 24.28
CA GLY A 21 -2.92 25.51 24.07
C GLY A 21 -4.00 26.08 24.98
N SER A 22 -5.00 26.74 24.41
CA SER A 22 -6.12 27.45 25.08
C SER A 22 -5.79 28.87 25.53
N VAL A 23 -6.14 29.86 24.69
CA VAL A 23 -6.94 31.07 25.01
C VAL A 23 -7.04 31.84 23.69
N VAL A 24 -8.14 31.65 22.96
CA VAL A 24 -8.60 32.67 22.01
C VAL A 24 -9.04 33.84 22.88
N LEU A 25 -8.31 34.95 22.82
CA LEU A 25 -8.66 36.17 23.53
C LEU A 25 -10.02 36.65 23.02
N ALA A 26 -10.98 36.63 23.94
CA ALA A 26 -12.11 37.54 23.90
C ALA A 26 -11.55 38.97 23.88
N ASP A 27 -11.72 39.66 22.74
CA ASP A 27 -11.73 41.11 22.72
C ASP A 27 -13.17 41.54 22.51
N GLU A 28 -13.75 42.14 23.55
CA GLU A 28 -15.04 42.81 23.49
C GLU A 28 -14.91 44.04 22.59
N SER A 29 -15.26 43.91 21.32
CA SER A 29 -15.77 45.06 20.57
C SER A 29 -17.05 44.69 19.82
N LYS A 30 -18.10 45.44 20.15
CA LYS A 30 -19.47 45.29 19.66
C LYS A 30 -19.52 45.40 18.13
N GLY A 31 -20.16 44.43 17.51
CA GLY A 31 -20.62 44.50 16.11
C GLY A 31 -21.41 43.26 15.74
N GLU A 32 -22.74 43.34 15.80
CA GLU A 32 -23.64 42.30 15.28
C GLU A 32 -23.40 42.14 13.77
N GLY A 33 -22.90 40.97 13.36
CA GLY A 33 -22.75 40.58 11.96
C GLY A 33 -23.00 39.08 11.83
N LYS A 34 -24.05 38.72 11.07
CA LYS A 34 -24.47 37.33 10.81
C LYS A 34 -23.31 36.52 10.23
N SER A 35 -23.06 35.34 10.80
CA SER A 35 -22.12 34.35 10.25
C SER A 35 -22.68 33.77 8.95
N GLU A 36 -22.04 34.09 7.83
CA GLU A 36 -22.14 33.29 6.61
C GLU A 36 -21.32 31.99 6.79
N PRO A 37 -21.74 30.88 6.17
CA PRO A 37 -20.98 29.63 6.24
C PRO A 37 -19.65 29.79 5.50
N ALA A 38 -18.56 29.37 6.15
CA ALA A 38 -17.20 29.44 5.62
C ALA A 38 -17.10 28.77 4.23
N GLU A 39 -16.54 29.50 3.27
CA GLU A 39 -16.12 28.96 1.98
C GLU A 39 -15.08 27.85 2.20
N GLU A 40 -15.19 26.76 1.43
CA GLU A 40 -14.19 25.68 1.38
C GLU A 40 -12.85 26.25 0.88
N ASP A 41 -11.95 26.59 1.80
CA ASP A 41 -10.60 27.05 1.50
C ASP A 41 -9.84 25.99 0.68
N SER A 42 -9.43 26.37 -0.52
CA SER A 42 -8.49 25.61 -1.34
C SER A 42 -7.14 25.54 -0.61
N LYS A 43 -6.81 24.37 -0.05
CA LYS A 43 -5.54 24.15 0.68
C LYS A 43 -4.36 24.01 -0.29
N ASP A 44 -3.87 25.13 -0.82
CA ASP A 44 -2.57 25.15 -1.49
C ASP A 44 -1.46 24.77 -0.50
N PRO A 45 -0.42 24.02 -0.93
CA PRO A 45 0.66 23.59 -0.04
C PRO A 45 1.43 24.79 0.50
N LEU A 46 1.68 24.83 1.81
CA LEU A 46 2.48 25.89 2.46
C LEU A 46 3.84 26.05 1.75
N GLU A 47 4.15 27.23 1.20
CA GLU A 47 5.47 27.46 0.57
C GLU A 47 6.60 27.36 1.61
N LEU A 48 7.67 26.63 1.26
CA LEU A 48 8.81 26.38 2.13
C LEU A 48 10.04 27.11 1.61
N ASP A 49 10.47 28.14 2.35
CA ASP A 49 11.66 28.93 2.06
C ASP A 49 12.95 28.08 2.22
N GLU A 50 13.83 28.12 1.22
CA GLU A 50 15.11 27.39 1.23
C GLU A 50 16.01 27.76 2.41
N ASP A 51 16.00 29.02 2.86
CA ASP A 51 16.78 29.47 4.02
C ASP A 51 16.22 28.87 5.32
N VAL A 52 14.90 28.66 5.41
CA VAL A 52 14.24 27.99 6.54
C VAL A 52 14.61 26.51 6.56
N LEU A 53 14.58 25.84 5.41
CA LEU A 53 14.99 24.43 5.29
C LEU A 53 16.47 24.25 5.65
N LYS A 54 17.34 25.17 5.23
CA LYS A 54 18.75 25.15 5.60
C LYS A 54 18.96 25.35 7.09
N ALA A 55 18.28 26.32 7.71
CA ALA A 55 18.35 26.52 9.16
C ALA A 55 17.83 25.31 9.95
N ALA A 56 16.80 24.65 9.44
CA ALA A 56 16.29 23.40 10.00
C ALA A 56 17.33 22.27 9.92
N ASP A 57 18.04 22.14 8.80
CA ASP A 57 19.10 21.14 8.65
C ASP A 57 20.31 21.44 9.55
N ASP A 58 20.75 22.70 9.62
CA ASP A 58 21.82 23.14 10.51
C ASP A 58 21.49 22.84 11.98
N LEU A 59 20.25 23.09 12.42
CA LEU A 59 19.78 22.75 13.76
C LEU A 59 19.77 21.23 13.98
N ARG A 60 19.26 20.45 13.02
CA ARG A 60 19.21 18.99 13.13
C ARG A 60 20.61 18.40 13.35
N LEU A 61 21.61 18.93 12.65
CA LEU A 61 23.01 18.50 12.73
C LEU A 61 23.69 18.78 14.08
N THR A 62 23.10 19.56 14.98
CA THR A 62 23.62 19.75 16.35
C THR A 62 23.32 18.59 17.30
N TYR A 63 22.49 17.62 16.88
CA TYR A 63 22.10 16.45 17.67
C TYR A 63 22.71 15.17 17.09
N THR A 64 22.86 14.12 17.91
CA THR A 64 23.30 12.83 17.38
C THR A 64 22.23 12.21 16.47
N ASN A 65 22.62 11.33 15.55
CA ASN A 65 21.65 10.66 14.68
C ASN A 65 20.60 9.88 15.48
N GLU A 66 20.99 9.25 16.59
CA GLU A 66 20.07 8.54 17.49
C GLU A 66 19.06 9.49 18.13
N GLN A 67 19.49 10.69 18.58
CA GLN A 67 18.60 11.71 19.14
C GLN A 67 17.65 12.26 18.07
N GLN A 68 18.16 12.55 16.87
CA GLN A 68 17.34 13.00 15.75
C GLN A 68 16.25 11.97 15.41
N THR A 69 16.61 10.69 15.29
CA THR A 69 15.66 9.61 14.99
C THR A 69 14.64 9.42 16.10
N LEU A 70 15.07 9.41 17.37
CA LEU A 70 14.15 9.30 18.51
C LEU A 70 13.17 10.47 18.54
N VAL A 71 13.65 11.70 18.38
CA VAL A 71 12.79 12.90 18.37
C VAL A 71 11.86 12.89 17.17
N ASN A 72 12.29 12.39 16.01
CA ASN A 72 11.44 12.27 14.84
C ASN A 72 10.31 11.24 15.04
N GLY A 73 10.63 10.08 15.60
CA GLY A 73 9.63 9.06 15.94
C GLY A 73 8.64 9.56 16.99
N LEU A 74 9.12 10.29 17.99
CA LEU A 74 8.24 10.94 18.98
C LEU A 74 7.39 12.05 18.35
N ARG A 75 7.90 12.83 17.38
CA ARG A 75 7.11 13.80 16.61
C ARG A 75 5.92 13.11 15.95
N TYR A 76 6.18 12.02 15.21
CA TYR A 76 5.15 11.23 14.53
C TYR A 76 4.06 10.73 15.49
N LEU A 77 4.45 10.26 16.69
CA LEU A 77 3.51 9.71 17.68
C LEU A 77 2.75 10.76 18.49
N LEU A 78 3.36 11.91 18.73
CA LEU A 78 2.85 12.93 19.65
C LEU A 78 2.07 14.04 18.96
N ARG A 79 2.49 14.40 17.74
CA ARG A 79 2.09 15.62 17.04
C ARG A 79 1.48 15.35 15.66
N PRO A 80 0.55 14.38 15.51
CA PRO A 80 -0.09 14.09 14.23
C PRO A 80 -0.84 15.29 13.62
N GLY A 81 -1.50 16.11 14.44
CA GLY A 81 -2.17 17.34 13.93
C GLY A 81 -1.18 18.38 13.38
N PHE A 82 -0.01 18.55 14.02
CA PHE A 82 1.05 19.39 13.48
C PHE A 82 1.62 18.85 12.17
N GLU A 83 1.76 17.52 12.05
CA GLU A 83 2.16 16.87 10.81
C GLU A 83 1.13 17.13 9.71
N GLU A 84 -0.17 17.01 10.00
CA GLU A 84 -1.25 17.27 9.05
C GLU A 84 -1.25 18.71 8.55
N GLU A 85 -1.05 19.69 9.44
CA GLU A 85 -0.94 21.10 9.07
C GLU A 85 0.25 21.35 8.12
N LEU A 86 1.43 20.82 8.45
CA LEU A 86 2.63 20.97 7.61
C LEU A 86 2.50 20.27 6.26
N MET A 87 1.77 19.17 6.24
CA MET A 87 1.57 18.33 5.05
C MET A 87 0.29 18.68 4.29
N ALA A 88 -0.38 19.78 4.62
CA ALA A 88 -1.50 20.27 3.84
C ALA A 88 -1.10 20.40 2.36
N GLY A 89 -1.90 19.81 1.47
CA GLY A 89 -1.58 19.74 0.05
C GLY A 89 -0.34 18.91 -0.29
N ARG A 90 0.14 18.04 0.61
CA ARG A 90 1.30 17.16 0.40
C ARG A 90 0.96 15.70 0.69
N ARG A 91 1.70 14.82 0.04
CA ARG A 91 1.67 13.39 0.27
C ARG A 91 2.50 13.06 1.49
N TYR A 92 1.86 12.46 2.47
CA TYR A 92 2.52 11.96 3.67
C TYR A 92 1.76 10.77 4.24
N ARG A 93 2.34 10.13 5.25
CA ARG A 93 1.73 9.01 5.95
C ARG A 93 1.24 9.49 7.31
N PRO A 94 -0.08 9.57 7.54
CA PRO A 94 -0.59 10.01 8.83
C PRO A 94 -0.27 9.01 9.94
N CYS A 95 -0.22 9.49 11.18
CA CYS A 95 -0.29 8.62 12.35
C CYS A 95 -1.74 8.21 12.58
N ALA A 96 -1.99 6.94 12.92
CA ALA A 96 -3.33 6.47 13.29
C ALA A 96 -3.81 7.01 14.64
N LEU A 97 -2.91 7.54 15.46
CA LEU A 97 -3.22 8.02 16.78
C LEU A 97 -3.66 9.48 16.70
N GLU A 98 -4.67 9.83 17.49
CA GLU A 98 -5.04 11.22 17.74
C GLU A 98 -3.90 12.01 18.39
N PRO A 99 -3.88 13.36 18.28
CA PRO A 99 -2.92 14.22 18.97
C PRO A 99 -2.75 13.85 20.45
N PHE A 100 -1.50 13.76 20.92
CA PHE A 100 -1.23 13.33 22.30
C PHE A 100 -1.81 14.28 23.36
N GLU A 101 -2.00 15.55 22.97
CA GLU A 101 -2.56 16.58 23.82
C GLU A 101 -4.08 16.49 23.96
N GLU A 102 -4.75 15.71 23.11
CA GLU A 102 -6.21 15.60 23.10
C GLU A 102 -6.75 14.96 24.39
N GLY A 103 -7.78 15.60 24.94
CA GLY A 103 -8.40 15.21 26.20
C GLY A 103 -9.55 14.24 25.98
N SER A 104 -9.25 12.94 25.89
CA SER A 104 -10.28 11.89 25.94
C SER A 104 -10.47 11.39 27.37
N GLU A 105 -11.73 11.19 27.79
CA GLU A 105 -12.05 10.50 29.04
C GLU A 105 -12.02 8.98 28.91
N ALA A 106 -11.87 8.46 27.68
CA ALA A 106 -11.83 7.02 27.43
C ALA A 106 -10.55 6.39 27.98
N ALA A 107 -10.68 5.13 28.38
CA ALA A 107 -9.55 4.27 28.74
C ALA A 107 -8.49 4.26 27.63
N LEU A 108 -7.21 4.16 28.02
CA LEU A 108 -6.13 4.01 27.05
C LEU A 108 -6.26 2.68 26.32
N THR A 109 -6.16 2.75 25.00
CA THR A 109 -5.88 1.58 24.17
C THR A 109 -4.45 1.07 24.42
N GLN A 110 -4.16 -0.18 24.04
CA GLN A 110 -2.82 -0.76 24.16
C GLN A 110 -1.76 0.05 23.38
N LEU A 111 -2.13 0.58 22.22
CA LEU A 111 -1.24 1.40 21.39
C LEU A 111 -0.96 2.76 22.04
N GLU A 112 -1.97 3.41 22.65
CA GLU A 112 -1.76 4.65 23.40
C GLU A 112 -0.90 4.41 24.66
N ALA A 113 -1.06 3.27 25.34
CA ALA A 113 -0.24 2.90 26.48
C ALA A 113 1.24 2.72 26.08
N LEU A 114 1.51 2.07 24.94
CA LEU A 114 2.86 1.97 24.36
C LEU A 114 3.42 3.35 23.98
N ARG A 115 2.61 4.23 23.38
CA ARG A 115 3.00 5.62 23.10
C ARG A 115 3.40 6.35 24.38
N LEU A 116 2.58 6.27 25.43
CA LEU A 116 2.90 6.89 26.72
C LEU A 116 4.20 6.32 27.32
N LEU A 117 4.41 5.01 27.21
CA LEU A 117 5.64 4.38 27.71
C LEU A 117 6.87 4.90 26.97
N ALA A 118 6.79 5.03 25.65
CA ALA A 118 7.87 5.59 24.82
C ALA A 118 8.21 7.03 25.24
N VAL A 119 7.19 7.85 25.51
CA VAL A 119 7.38 9.23 26.00
C VAL A 119 8.09 9.24 27.36
N LEU A 120 7.63 8.45 28.32
CA LEU A 120 8.21 8.43 29.66
C LEU A 120 9.65 7.90 29.65
N GLN A 121 9.94 6.85 28.89
CA GLN A 121 11.28 6.27 28.82
C GLN A 121 12.27 7.10 27.98
N SER A 122 11.79 7.94 27.06
CA SER A 122 12.66 8.79 26.24
C SER A 122 13.45 9.82 27.04
N GLY A 123 12.96 10.22 28.22
CA GLY A 123 13.59 11.28 29.02
C GLY A 123 12.92 12.64 28.87
N ILE A 124 11.98 12.83 27.93
CA ILE A 124 11.28 14.11 27.75
C ILE A 124 10.61 14.55 29.06
N ALA A 125 10.78 15.84 29.39
CA ALA A 125 10.16 16.46 30.56
C ALA A 125 8.62 16.38 30.47
N PRO A 126 7.92 16.05 31.57
CA PRO A 126 6.47 15.91 31.54
C PRO A 126 5.78 17.23 31.24
N THR A 127 4.65 17.13 30.53
CA THR A 127 3.78 18.27 30.18
C THR A 127 2.37 18.02 30.74
N GLY A 128 1.50 19.02 30.71
CA GLY A 128 0.10 18.83 31.10
C GLY A 128 -0.63 17.76 30.27
N ALA A 129 -0.18 17.50 29.03
CA ALA A 129 -0.67 16.36 28.25
C ALA A 129 -0.22 15.03 28.84
N THR A 130 1.05 14.92 29.27
CA THR A 130 1.55 13.73 29.98
C THR A 130 0.73 13.43 31.22
N ASP A 131 0.40 14.45 32.02
CA ASP A 131 -0.39 14.28 33.24
C ASP A 131 -1.82 13.77 32.95
N ARG A 132 -2.45 14.27 31.88
CA ARG A 132 -3.75 13.78 31.41
C ARG A 132 -3.69 12.30 30.99
N GLN A 133 -2.66 11.91 30.23
CA GLN A 133 -2.51 10.52 29.80
C GLN A 133 -2.22 9.58 30.97
N ILE A 134 -1.47 10.02 31.98
CA ILE A 134 -1.26 9.27 33.24
C ILE A 134 -2.58 9.11 34.00
N THR A 135 -3.39 10.18 34.07
CA THR A 135 -4.72 10.11 34.69
C THR A 135 -5.61 9.08 33.98
N ARG A 136 -5.63 9.10 32.63
CA ARG A 136 -6.33 8.10 31.82
C ARG A 136 -5.83 6.68 32.10
N LEU A 137 -4.52 6.47 32.19
CA LEU A 137 -3.93 5.17 32.54
C LEU A 137 -4.52 4.64 33.86
N PHE A 138 -4.61 5.47 34.90
CA PHE A 138 -5.15 5.02 36.19
C PHE A 138 -6.63 4.64 36.13
N LEU A 139 -7.40 5.25 35.23
CA LEU A 139 -8.80 4.93 34.94
C LEU A 139 -8.97 3.72 34.02
N THR A 140 -7.97 3.39 33.20
CA THR A 140 -8.00 2.23 32.30
C THR A 140 -8.23 0.93 33.08
N PRO A 141 -9.25 0.12 32.71
CA PRO A 141 -9.47 -1.18 33.32
C PRO A 141 -8.27 -2.11 33.12
N ILE A 142 -7.92 -2.88 34.16
CA ILE A 142 -6.89 -3.90 34.06
C ILE A 142 -7.41 -5.02 33.15
N SER A 143 -6.58 -5.45 32.18
CA SER A 143 -6.91 -6.52 31.26
C SER A 143 -7.34 -7.81 31.99
N ASN A 144 -8.33 -8.50 31.42
CA ASN A 144 -8.81 -9.80 31.90
C ASN A 144 -8.41 -10.97 30.97
N ASP A 145 -7.50 -10.73 30.03
CA ASP A 145 -6.96 -11.78 29.16
C ASP A 145 -6.05 -12.73 29.97
N ASN A 146 -6.43 -14.00 30.01
CA ASN A 146 -5.72 -15.03 30.79
C ASN A 146 -4.56 -15.67 30.03
N LEU A 147 -4.37 -15.37 28.74
CA LEU A 147 -3.33 -15.95 27.89
C LEU A 147 -2.35 -14.92 27.30
N ASN A 148 -2.68 -13.63 27.30
CA ASN A 148 -1.81 -12.57 26.83
C ASN A 148 -1.37 -11.65 27.99
N LEU A 149 -0.09 -11.73 28.37
CA LEU A 149 0.47 -10.92 29.46
C LEU A 149 0.91 -9.52 29.01
N ALA A 150 0.97 -9.23 27.71
CA ALA A 150 1.52 -7.97 27.22
C ALA A 150 0.79 -6.72 27.76
N PRO A 151 -0.56 -6.66 27.83
CA PRO A 151 -1.25 -5.51 28.39
C PRO A 151 -0.89 -5.27 29.87
N LEU A 152 -0.82 -6.33 30.68
CA LEU A 152 -0.46 -6.21 32.11
C LEU A 152 0.99 -5.74 32.28
N ALA A 153 1.89 -6.24 31.43
CA ALA A 153 3.29 -5.87 31.49
C ALA A 153 3.56 -4.43 31.04
N ILE A 154 2.87 -3.94 29.99
CA ILE A 154 2.97 -2.53 29.58
C ILE A 154 2.49 -1.61 30.70
N ASP A 155 1.35 -1.92 31.33
CA ASP A 155 0.83 -1.14 32.45
C ASP A 155 1.81 -1.13 33.64
N MET A 156 2.45 -2.26 33.93
CA MET A 156 3.44 -2.36 35.00
C MET A 156 4.70 -1.54 34.67
N LEU A 157 5.16 -1.59 33.41
CA LEU A 157 6.28 -0.78 32.94
C LEU A 157 5.96 0.73 32.99
N LEU A 158 4.72 1.12 32.71
CA LEU A 158 4.25 2.49 32.88
C LEU A 158 4.27 2.91 34.36
N CYS A 159 3.75 2.07 35.27
CA CYS A 159 3.81 2.34 36.71
C CYS A 159 5.25 2.55 37.18
N ARG A 160 6.17 1.69 36.73
CA ARG A 160 7.61 1.84 37.00
C ARG A 160 8.17 3.13 36.42
N ALA A 161 7.85 3.47 35.18
CA ALA A 161 8.36 4.67 34.52
C ALA A 161 7.86 5.96 35.20
N ILE A 162 6.62 5.95 35.69
CA ILE A 162 6.05 7.03 36.51
C ILE A 162 6.80 7.13 37.84
N TYR A 163 6.96 6.02 38.56
CA TYR A 163 7.63 5.97 39.85
C TYR A 163 9.10 6.44 39.81
N ARG A 164 9.81 6.19 38.70
CA ARG A 164 11.18 6.68 38.50
C ARG A 164 11.26 8.18 38.22
N ARG A 165 10.13 8.88 38.13
CA ARG A 165 10.03 10.31 37.80
C ARG A 165 9.25 11.05 38.90
N PRO A 166 9.89 11.37 40.05
CA PRO A 166 9.21 12.03 41.17
C PRO A 166 8.50 13.34 40.81
N LYS A 167 8.94 14.03 39.75
CA LYS A 167 8.30 15.26 39.24
C LYS A 167 6.86 15.06 38.76
N LEU A 168 6.44 13.83 38.50
CA LEU A 168 5.06 13.50 38.10
C LEU A 168 4.08 13.46 39.28
N ASN A 169 4.58 13.39 40.53
CA ASN A 169 3.78 13.35 41.76
C ASN A 169 2.65 12.30 41.73
N ALA A 170 2.92 11.10 41.18
CA ALA A 170 1.94 10.03 41.00
C ALA A 170 2.47 8.66 41.49
N ASP A 171 3.39 8.70 42.46
CA ASP A 171 4.12 7.52 42.94
C ASP A 171 3.19 6.54 43.69
N ASP A 172 2.26 7.06 44.49
CA ASP A 172 1.32 6.27 45.28
C ASP A 172 0.26 5.61 44.39
N GLU A 173 -0.26 6.33 43.40
CA GLU A 173 -1.19 5.80 42.39
C GLU A 173 -0.52 4.72 41.54
N ALA A 174 0.73 4.95 41.13
CA ALA A 174 1.53 3.97 40.38
C ALA A 174 1.74 2.68 41.18
N LYS A 175 2.11 2.78 42.48
CA LYS A 175 2.24 1.62 43.37
C LYS A 175 0.92 0.90 43.55
N SER A 176 -0.17 1.62 43.84
CA SER A 176 -1.50 1.03 44.02
C SER A 176 -2.00 0.33 42.75
N ARG A 177 -1.75 0.88 41.56
CA ARG A 177 -2.07 0.19 40.31
C ARG A 177 -1.19 -1.05 40.12
N ALA A 178 0.11 -0.97 40.40
CA ALA A 178 1.03 -2.10 40.30
C ALA A 178 0.64 -3.29 41.20
N GLU A 179 0.19 -3.04 42.44
CA GLU A 179 -0.34 -4.09 43.33
C GLU A 179 -1.56 -4.80 42.72
N ARG A 180 -2.49 -4.05 42.12
CA ARG A 180 -3.65 -4.62 41.43
C ARG A 180 -3.26 -5.43 40.19
N LEU A 181 -2.21 -5.02 39.47
CA LEU A 181 -1.66 -5.79 38.34
C LEU A 181 -1.05 -7.12 38.80
N LEU A 182 -0.31 -7.13 39.92
CA LEU A 182 0.20 -8.37 40.52
C LEU A 182 -0.94 -9.30 40.94
N ALA A 183 -2.00 -8.77 41.54
CA ALA A 183 -3.18 -9.57 41.89
C ALA A 183 -3.90 -10.15 40.66
N ALA A 184 -3.90 -9.43 39.52
CA ALA A 184 -4.49 -9.91 38.27
C ALA A 184 -3.66 -11.03 37.63
N LEU A 185 -2.35 -11.02 37.81
CA LEU A 185 -1.41 -12.01 37.27
C LEU A 185 -1.71 -13.45 37.74
N GLU A 186 -2.29 -13.62 38.93
CA GLU A 186 -2.73 -14.94 39.43
C GLU A 186 -3.69 -15.65 38.46
N LYS A 187 -4.49 -14.90 37.71
CA LYS A 187 -5.45 -15.44 36.74
C LYS A 187 -4.78 -15.89 35.44
N THR A 188 -3.53 -15.48 35.21
CA THR A 188 -2.78 -15.76 33.97
C THR A 188 -1.75 -16.88 34.14
N LYS A 189 -1.76 -17.62 35.25
CA LYS A 189 -0.78 -18.68 35.54
C LYS A 189 -0.69 -19.78 34.47
N ASP A 190 -1.77 -20.02 33.73
CA ASP A 190 -1.79 -21.01 32.65
C ASP A 190 -1.11 -20.49 31.37
N ALA A 191 -0.85 -19.19 31.24
CA ALA A 191 -0.26 -18.56 30.06
C ALA A 191 1.22 -18.93 29.84
N THR A 192 1.94 -19.26 30.92
CA THR A 192 3.35 -19.69 30.95
C THR A 192 3.51 -21.16 31.37
N SER A 193 2.40 -21.86 31.62
CA SER A 193 2.43 -23.24 32.08
C SER A 193 2.72 -24.21 30.93
N PRO A 194 3.34 -25.39 31.19
CA PRO A 194 3.41 -26.49 30.22
C PRO A 194 2.05 -27.02 29.77
N ARG A 195 0.97 -26.69 30.49
CA ARG A 195 -0.42 -27.04 30.13
C ARG A 195 -1.15 -25.91 29.38
N SER A 196 -0.42 -24.86 28.99
CA SER A 196 -1.00 -23.71 28.31
C SER A 196 -1.73 -24.11 27.03
N PRO A 197 -2.90 -23.51 26.71
CA PRO A 197 -3.55 -23.63 25.40
C PRO A 197 -2.68 -23.16 24.22
N LEU A 198 -1.60 -22.42 24.51
CA LEU A 198 -0.60 -22.00 23.53
C LEU A 198 0.34 -23.13 23.10
N ILE A 199 0.28 -24.29 23.77
CA ILE A 199 1.02 -25.51 23.44
C ILE A 199 0.04 -26.56 22.92
N GLN A 200 0.29 -27.07 21.71
CA GLN A 200 -0.54 -28.04 21.01
C GLN A 200 0.33 -29.17 20.45
N GLY A 201 0.42 -30.28 21.19
CA GLY A 201 1.24 -31.42 20.82
C GLY A 201 2.73 -31.06 20.75
N LYS A 202 3.29 -31.03 19.54
CA LYS A 202 4.69 -30.61 19.29
C LYS A 202 4.84 -29.12 18.97
N PHE A 203 3.74 -28.38 18.89
CA PHE A 203 3.73 -26.98 18.49
C PHE A 203 3.57 -26.07 19.72
N THR A 204 4.41 -25.06 19.83
CA THR A 204 4.35 -24.02 20.88
C THR A 204 4.27 -22.67 20.19
N LYS A 205 3.22 -21.88 20.46
CA LYS A 205 3.11 -20.53 19.90
C LYS A 205 4.20 -19.62 20.46
N CYS A 206 4.75 -18.71 19.65
CA CYS A 206 5.72 -17.69 20.09
C CYS A 206 5.23 -16.91 21.33
N GLN A 207 3.93 -16.61 21.39
CA GLN A 207 3.29 -15.94 22.53
C GLN A 207 3.60 -16.59 23.88
N TRP A 208 3.77 -17.92 23.94
CA TRP A 208 4.11 -18.60 25.19
C TRP A 208 5.48 -18.14 25.71
N TYR A 209 6.47 -18.01 24.83
CA TYR A 209 7.79 -17.46 25.16
C TYR A 209 7.73 -15.97 25.49
N ALA A 210 6.93 -15.19 24.76
CA ALA A 210 6.68 -13.78 25.07
C ALA A 210 6.10 -13.60 26.48
N ASN A 211 5.17 -14.47 26.90
CA ASN A 211 4.58 -14.40 28.24
C ASN A 211 5.63 -14.59 29.36
N HIS A 212 6.64 -15.44 29.16
CA HIS A 212 7.75 -15.55 30.13
C HIS A 212 8.58 -14.26 30.22
N MET A 213 8.82 -13.60 29.09
CA MET A 213 9.48 -12.30 29.05
C MET A 213 8.66 -11.23 29.77
N TRP A 214 7.36 -11.13 29.43
CA TRP A 214 6.44 -10.18 30.06
C TRP A 214 6.33 -10.37 31.57
N LEU A 215 6.24 -11.63 32.02
CA LEU A 215 6.27 -11.98 33.44
C LEU A 215 7.56 -11.48 34.11
N GLY A 216 8.72 -11.74 33.50
CA GLY A 216 10.00 -11.25 34.03
C GLY A 216 10.06 -9.73 34.15
N LEU A 217 9.54 -9.01 33.14
CA LEU A 217 9.47 -7.53 33.16
C LEU A 217 8.56 -7.03 34.28
N MET A 218 7.43 -7.71 34.52
CA MET A 218 6.53 -7.37 35.60
C MET A 218 7.18 -7.57 36.97
N MET A 219 7.84 -8.71 37.19
CA MET A 219 8.52 -9.01 38.45
C MET A 219 9.64 -8.02 38.73
N ARG A 220 10.46 -7.72 37.72
CA ARG A 220 11.55 -6.73 37.85
C ARG A 220 11.03 -5.33 38.14
N SER A 221 9.93 -4.94 37.50
CA SER A 221 9.30 -3.64 37.74
C SER A 221 8.71 -3.54 39.15
N ALA A 222 8.03 -4.59 39.63
CA ALA A 222 7.47 -4.65 40.98
C ALA A 222 8.55 -4.50 42.06
N LEU A 223 9.72 -5.14 41.87
CA LEU A 223 10.86 -4.97 42.77
C LEU A 223 11.36 -3.52 42.80
N ASP A 224 11.46 -2.86 41.64
CA ASP A 224 11.87 -1.44 41.58
C ASP A 224 10.86 -0.50 42.25
N LEU A 225 9.58 -0.87 42.22
CA LEU A 225 8.50 -0.19 42.94
C LEU A 225 8.50 -0.49 44.46
N GLY A 226 9.36 -1.42 44.92
CA GLY A 226 9.42 -1.85 46.32
C GLY A 226 8.26 -2.75 46.76
N LEU A 227 7.62 -3.45 45.81
CA LEU A 227 6.50 -4.35 46.08
C LEU A 227 7.00 -5.78 46.33
N GLU A 228 6.25 -6.53 47.15
CA GLU A 228 6.47 -7.96 47.32
C GLU A 228 6.03 -8.73 46.06
N ILE A 229 6.80 -9.74 45.68
CA ILE A 229 6.52 -10.61 44.54
C ILE A 229 6.43 -12.08 44.98
N ASP A 230 5.66 -12.89 44.26
CA ASP A 230 5.65 -14.34 44.44
C ASP A 230 6.89 -14.96 43.77
N ASP A 231 7.96 -15.08 44.55
CA ASP A 231 9.23 -15.69 44.16
C ASP A 231 9.07 -17.14 43.70
N ARG A 232 8.16 -17.91 44.31
CA ARG A 232 7.91 -19.32 43.98
C ARG A 232 7.22 -19.47 42.63
N ALA A 233 6.26 -18.61 42.31
CA ALA A 233 5.61 -18.59 41.02
C ALA A 233 6.60 -18.25 39.90
N TRP A 234 7.44 -17.23 40.10
CA TRP A 234 8.47 -16.88 39.12
C TRP A 234 9.49 -18.02 38.94
N ASP A 235 9.94 -18.64 40.03
CA ASP A 235 10.78 -19.84 40.03
C ASP A 235 10.21 -20.98 39.19
N ALA A 236 8.90 -21.26 39.33
CA ALA A 236 8.23 -22.34 38.63
C ALA A 236 8.20 -22.08 37.12
N THR A 237 7.82 -20.86 36.72
CA THR A 237 7.77 -20.48 35.30
C THR A 237 9.16 -20.48 34.64
N LEU A 238 10.21 -20.03 35.34
CA LEU A 238 11.58 -20.10 34.85
C LEU A 238 12.04 -21.55 34.65
N LYS A 239 11.73 -22.45 35.58
CA LYS A 239 12.02 -23.88 35.43
C LYS A 239 11.32 -24.48 34.23
N ASP A 240 10.08 -24.08 33.95
CA ASP A 240 9.33 -24.57 32.80
C ASP A 240 9.87 -24.02 31.48
N LEU A 241 10.28 -22.75 31.44
CA LEU A 241 11.04 -22.20 30.31
C LEU A 241 12.35 -22.96 30.09
N CYS A 242 13.17 -23.17 31.13
CA CYS A 242 14.44 -23.91 31.03
C CYS A 242 14.27 -25.38 30.60
N LYS A 243 13.09 -25.99 30.77
CA LYS A 243 12.78 -27.34 30.26
C LYS A 243 12.35 -27.35 28.79
N ALA A 244 11.86 -26.22 28.29
CA ALA A 244 11.40 -26.09 26.90
C ALA A 244 12.55 -25.96 25.90
N GLU A 245 13.76 -25.64 26.37
CA GLU A 245 14.97 -25.56 25.57
C GLU A 245 15.33 -26.91 24.92
N GLU A 246 15.60 -26.88 23.62
CA GLU A 246 16.14 -27.97 22.82
C GLU A 246 17.63 -27.73 22.56
N LYS A 247 18.42 -28.80 22.58
CA LYS A 247 19.90 -28.77 22.59
C LYS A 247 20.53 -27.70 21.69
N GLU A 248 20.65 -27.96 20.40
CA GLU A 248 21.44 -27.10 19.49
C GLU A 248 20.64 -25.89 18.98
N ARG A 249 19.30 -25.93 19.10
CA ARG A 249 18.41 -24.90 18.54
C ARG A 249 17.91 -23.89 19.58
N GLY A 250 18.10 -24.15 20.87
CA GLY A 250 17.48 -23.35 21.93
C GLY A 250 15.96 -23.52 21.91
N TYR A 251 15.22 -22.43 21.72
CA TYR A 251 13.76 -22.39 21.81
C TYR A 251 13.09 -22.36 20.44
N THR A 252 12.08 -23.21 20.22
CA THR A 252 11.43 -23.40 18.91
C THR A 252 9.91 -23.44 19.02
N THR A 253 9.20 -23.00 17.97
CA THR A 253 7.76 -23.19 17.86
C THR A 253 7.36 -24.63 17.50
N GLN A 254 8.29 -25.44 16.99
CA GLN A 254 8.01 -26.82 16.62
C GLN A 254 9.11 -27.76 17.09
N LYS A 255 8.73 -28.68 17.97
CA LYS A 255 9.63 -29.65 18.57
C LYS A 255 10.14 -30.68 17.57
N GLY A 256 11.46 -30.77 17.42
CA GLY A 256 12.12 -31.69 16.49
C GLY A 256 11.93 -31.36 15.00
N ALA A 257 11.67 -30.10 14.66
CA ALA A 257 11.68 -29.65 13.27
C ALA A 257 13.11 -29.65 12.71
N ASN A 258 13.24 -30.07 11.44
CA ASN A 258 14.53 -30.07 10.72
C ASN A 258 14.73 -28.80 9.87
N GLU A 259 13.75 -27.91 9.78
CA GLU A 259 13.80 -26.69 8.95
C GLU A 259 14.15 -25.44 9.78
N LEU A 260 14.80 -24.46 9.14
CA LEU A 260 15.21 -23.15 9.70
C LEU A 260 14.02 -22.21 10.00
N THR A 261 12.81 -22.74 10.18
CA THR A 261 11.60 -21.94 10.34
C THR A 261 11.05 -22.13 11.76
N GLY A 262 11.06 -21.03 12.54
CA GLY A 262 10.33 -20.98 13.82
C GLY A 262 11.17 -21.02 15.10
N ASP A 263 12.49 -20.80 15.07
CA ASP A 263 13.30 -20.66 16.29
C ASP A 263 13.88 -19.26 16.55
N LEU A 264 13.86 -18.31 15.58
CA LEU A 264 14.36 -16.96 15.83
C LEU A 264 13.61 -16.20 16.95
N ASN A 265 12.33 -15.90 16.75
CA ASN A 265 11.54 -15.10 17.71
C ASN A 265 11.42 -15.77 19.09
N PRO A 266 11.14 -17.09 19.20
CA PRO A 266 11.13 -17.78 20.49
C PRO A 266 12.44 -17.65 21.25
N ASN A 267 13.59 -17.79 20.57
CA ASN A 267 14.89 -17.61 21.20
C ASN A 267 15.06 -16.18 21.71
N LEU A 268 14.79 -15.15 20.92
CA LEU A 268 14.94 -13.76 21.37
C LEU A 268 14.07 -13.47 22.62
N MET A 269 12.84 -13.96 22.65
CA MET A 269 11.94 -13.78 23.80
C MET A 269 12.42 -14.54 25.04
N ALA A 270 12.82 -15.80 24.87
CA ALA A 270 13.33 -16.61 25.97
C ALA A 270 14.65 -16.06 26.53
N LEU A 271 15.57 -15.60 25.67
CA LEU A 271 16.80 -14.95 26.08
C LEU A 271 16.53 -13.67 26.86
N THR A 272 15.53 -12.87 26.47
CA THR A 272 15.11 -11.69 27.26
C THR A 272 14.64 -12.11 28.65
N ALA A 273 13.79 -13.15 28.75
CA ALA A 273 13.32 -13.67 30.03
C ALA A 273 14.45 -14.19 30.93
N LEU A 274 15.41 -14.93 30.38
CA LEU A 274 16.58 -15.41 31.10
C LEU A 274 17.49 -14.24 31.55
N GLY A 275 17.64 -13.22 30.71
CA GLY A 275 18.42 -12.01 31.03
C GLY A 275 17.83 -11.23 32.21
N LEU A 276 16.51 -11.09 32.26
CA LEU A 276 15.80 -10.48 33.38
C LEU A 276 15.96 -11.28 34.68
N ALA A 277 16.07 -12.60 34.57
CA ALA A 277 16.30 -13.48 35.71
C ALA A 277 17.74 -13.38 36.24
N VAL A 278 18.77 -13.46 35.39
CA VAL A 278 20.17 -13.42 35.86
C VAL A 278 20.59 -12.05 36.40
N THR A 279 19.94 -10.99 35.94
CA THR A 279 20.19 -9.63 36.44
C THR A 279 19.30 -9.25 37.62
N ALA A 280 18.44 -10.15 38.10
CA ALA A 280 17.59 -9.92 39.27
C ALA A 280 18.45 -9.74 40.54
N PRO A 281 17.96 -9.02 41.57
CA PRO A 281 18.70 -8.84 42.82
C PRO A 281 18.95 -10.19 43.50
N GLU A 282 20.06 -10.28 44.23
CA GLU A 282 20.44 -11.52 44.90
C GLU A 282 19.35 -11.98 45.89
N GLY A 283 19.04 -13.28 45.87
CA GLY A 283 18.06 -13.90 46.77
C GLY A 283 16.61 -13.86 46.29
N VAL A 284 16.30 -13.10 45.23
CA VAL A 284 14.94 -13.04 44.65
C VAL A 284 14.55 -14.33 43.93
N ILE A 285 15.50 -14.95 43.22
CA ILE A 285 15.28 -16.22 42.52
C ILE A 285 15.82 -17.35 43.37
N GLY A 286 15.02 -18.40 43.54
CA GLY A 286 15.38 -19.58 44.30
C GLY A 286 16.63 -20.26 43.71
N ARG A 287 17.54 -20.70 44.58
CA ARG A 287 18.84 -21.29 44.21
C ARG A 287 18.75 -22.39 43.15
N ALA A 288 17.68 -23.20 43.18
CA ALA A 288 17.46 -24.27 42.21
C ALA A 288 17.06 -23.74 40.82
N ALA A 289 16.16 -22.75 40.75
CA ALA A 289 15.79 -22.12 39.48
C ALA A 289 16.98 -21.35 38.90
N TYR A 290 17.68 -20.57 39.73
CA TYR A 290 18.85 -19.80 39.32
C TYR A 290 19.93 -20.68 38.68
N LYS A 291 20.24 -21.84 39.28
CA LYS A 291 21.20 -22.80 38.70
C LYS A 291 20.79 -23.32 37.33
N GLU A 292 19.49 -23.56 37.12
CA GLU A 292 19.00 -23.97 35.80
C GLU A 292 19.15 -22.83 34.78
N VAL A 293 18.78 -21.60 35.14
CA VAL A 293 18.95 -20.41 34.30
C VAL A 293 20.43 -20.20 33.94
N GLU A 294 21.33 -20.23 34.93
CA GLU A 294 22.77 -20.04 34.74
C GLU A 294 23.36 -21.06 33.74
N LYS A 295 22.88 -22.31 33.77
CA LYS A 295 23.30 -23.33 32.81
C LYS A 295 22.93 -22.98 31.36
N ARG A 296 21.81 -22.28 31.15
CA ARG A 296 21.34 -21.87 29.81
C ARG A 296 22.10 -20.66 29.33
N VAL A 297 22.28 -19.69 30.22
CA VAL A 297 23.02 -18.46 29.93
C VAL A 297 24.44 -18.73 29.42
N LYS A 298 25.09 -19.81 29.87
CA LYS A 298 26.41 -20.23 29.36
C LYS A 298 26.47 -20.49 27.84
N HIS A 299 25.36 -20.89 27.21
CA HIS A 299 25.30 -21.22 25.78
C HIS A 299 24.78 -20.06 24.92
N VAL A 300 24.41 -18.93 25.54
CA VAL A 300 23.82 -17.78 24.84
C VAL A 300 24.75 -17.21 23.76
N PRO A 301 26.07 -17.07 23.96
CA PRO A 301 26.95 -16.55 22.91
C PRO A 301 26.99 -17.43 21.65
N GLU A 302 27.01 -18.76 21.83
CA GLU A 302 26.99 -19.73 20.75
C GLU A 302 25.64 -19.68 20.00
N LEU A 303 24.53 -19.65 20.75
CA LEU A 303 23.19 -19.56 20.19
C LEU A 303 22.96 -18.25 19.42
N LEU A 304 23.39 -17.09 19.93
CA LEU A 304 23.27 -15.81 19.23
C LEU A 304 24.14 -15.77 17.96
N SER A 305 25.36 -16.32 18.00
CA SER A 305 26.21 -16.49 16.82
C SER A 305 25.53 -17.35 15.75
N ARG A 306 24.91 -18.46 16.15
CA ARG A 306 24.13 -19.32 15.25
C ARG A 306 22.95 -18.55 14.66
N LEU A 307 22.10 -17.94 15.49
CA LEU A 307 20.92 -17.23 15.02
C LEU A 307 21.29 -16.13 14.03
N ARG A 308 22.36 -15.37 14.28
CA ARG A 308 22.86 -14.36 13.33
C ARG A 308 23.26 -14.96 11.99
N THR A 309 23.82 -16.17 11.98
CA THR A 309 24.29 -16.86 10.78
C THR A 309 23.11 -17.50 10.02
N ASP A 310 22.31 -18.29 10.71
CA ASP A 310 21.13 -18.97 10.16
C ASP A 310 20.09 -17.97 9.63
N TYR A 311 20.00 -16.82 10.29
CA TYR A 311 19.07 -15.74 9.97
C TYR A 311 19.81 -14.47 9.53
N GLU A 312 20.93 -14.62 8.81
CA GLU A 312 21.71 -13.48 8.27
C GLU A 312 20.86 -12.55 7.38
N ARG A 313 19.80 -13.12 6.77
CA ARG A 313 18.89 -12.42 5.87
C ARG A 313 17.69 -11.81 6.58
N GLU A 314 17.43 -12.21 7.83
CA GLU A 314 16.33 -11.64 8.62
C GLU A 314 16.69 -10.23 9.06
N TYR A 315 15.65 -9.41 9.19
CA TYR A 315 15.80 -8.07 9.71
C TYR A 315 15.95 -8.09 11.23
N TRP A 316 17.07 -7.58 11.75
CA TRP A 316 17.40 -7.51 13.18
C TRP A 316 17.05 -6.17 13.84
N GLY A 317 16.38 -5.28 13.12
CA GLY A 317 15.89 -3.99 13.64
C GLY A 317 14.46 -4.03 14.17
N GLY A 318 13.81 -2.87 14.30
CA GLY A 318 12.40 -2.79 14.70
C GLY A 318 12.13 -3.36 16.09
N SER A 319 11.00 -4.04 16.25
CA SER A 319 10.67 -4.77 17.47
C SER A 319 11.68 -5.88 17.85
N ARG A 320 12.55 -6.36 16.94
CA ARG A 320 13.66 -7.27 17.32
C ARG A 320 14.82 -6.52 17.96
N LEU A 321 15.11 -5.29 17.51
CA LEU A 321 16.05 -4.42 18.22
C LEU A 321 15.56 -4.15 19.64
N LEU A 322 14.26 -3.94 19.84
CA LEU A 322 13.68 -3.81 21.19
C LEU A 322 14.03 -5.00 22.10
N LEU A 323 13.90 -6.24 21.59
CA LEU A 323 14.28 -7.44 22.33
C LEU A 323 15.78 -7.47 22.65
N VAL A 324 16.62 -7.19 21.66
CA VAL A 324 18.09 -7.17 21.81
C VAL A 324 18.55 -6.10 22.80
N GLU A 325 17.95 -4.91 22.78
CA GLU A 325 18.19 -3.84 23.76
C GLU A 325 17.69 -4.21 25.16
N SER A 326 16.72 -5.13 25.27
CA SER A 326 16.19 -5.61 26.54
C SER A 326 16.95 -6.82 27.12
N PHE A 327 17.96 -7.36 26.41
CA PHE A 327 18.80 -8.44 26.93
C PHE A 327 19.68 -7.97 28.09
N ALA A 328 20.12 -8.91 28.92
CA ALA A 328 21.16 -8.66 29.91
C ALA A 328 22.44 -8.11 29.23
N PRO A 329 23.14 -7.13 29.82
CA PRO A 329 24.25 -6.43 29.17
C PRO A 329 25.32 -7.36 28.56
N GLU A 330 25.59 -8.48 29.22
CA GLU A 330 26.58 -9.49 28.85
C GLU A 330 26.16 -10.41 27.69
N PHE A 331 24.88 -10.40 27.28
CA PHE A 331 24.41 -11.25 26.18
C PHE A 331 24.84 -10.65 24.84
N ALA A 332 25.67 -11.40 24.11
CA ALA A 332 26.19 -11.04 22.81
C ALA A 332 26.62 -12.32 22.04
N PRO A 333 26.72 -12.27 20.70
CA PRO A 333 27.37 -13.32 19.93
C PRO A 333 28.79 -13.61 20.42
N GLU A 334 29.25 -14.84 20.23
CA GLU A 334 30.61 -15.28 20.59
C GLU A 334 31.67 -14.31 20.05
N ARG A 335 32.62 -13.92 20.92
CA ARG A 335 33.75 -13.01 20.61
C ARG A 335 33.38 -11.56 20.34
N GLU A 336 32.16 -11.14 20.65
CA GLU A 336 31.72 -9.74 20.57
C GLU A 336 31.29 -9.23 21.96
N SER A 337 31.45 -7.92 22.22
CA SER A 337 30.88 -7.32 23.43
C SER A 337 29.41 -6.95 23.19
N GLY A 338 28.56 -7.09 24.20
CA GLY A 338 27.14 -6.75 24.08
C GLY A 338 26.90 -5.29 23.71
N ASN A 339 27.77 -4.37 24.14
CA ASN A 339 27.66 -2.95 23.79
C ASN A 339 28.00 -2.69 22.32
N THR A 340 29.08 -3.32 21.81
CA THR A 340 29.46 -3.21 20.39
C THR A 340 28.38 -3.77 19.48
N TRP A 341 27.86 -4.95 19.84
CA TRP A 341 26.84 -5.63 19.05
C TRP A 341 25.56 -4.81 18.93
N ARG A 342 25.03 -4.34 20.07
CA ARG A 342 23.85 -3.48 20.13
C ARG A 342 24.03 -2.18 19.34
N LEU A 343 25.18 -1.51 19.50
CA LEU A 343 25.50 -0.29 18.77
C LEU A 343 25.48 -0.50 17.25
N ASN A 344 26.02 -1.62 16.77
CA ASN A 344 26.04 -1.96 15.34
C ASN A 344 24.62 -2.16 14.78
N ILE A 345 23.76 -2.89 15.51
CA ILE A 345 22.36 -3.09 15.09
C ILE A 345 21.60 -1.76 15.14
N LYS A 346 21.75 -0.98 16.21
CA LYS A 346 21.08 0.31 16.40
C LYS A 346 21.38 1.30 15.26
N ARG A 347 22.64 1.38 14.81
CA ARG A 347 23.04 2.25 13.69
C ARG A 347 22.39 1.87 12.37
N ALA A 348 22.23 0.58 12.08
CA ALA A 348 21.55 0.12 10.88
C ALA A 348 20.06 0.52 10.88
N VAL A 349 19.41 0.54 12.04
CA VAL A 349 18.00 0.94 12.19
C VAL A 349 17.81 2.45 12.09
N VAL A 350 18.74 3.24 12.64
CA VAL A 350 18.69 4.72 12.59
C VAL A 350 18.59 5.23 11.14
N SER A 351 19.25 4.57 10.19
CA SER A 351 19.18 4.93 8.77
C SER A 351 17.89 4.54 8.04
N GLU A 352 16.95 3.86 8.71
CA GLU A 352 15.74 3.28 8.07
C GLU A 352 14.44 4.01 8.40
N PHE A 353 14.47 4.96 9.34
CA PHE A 353 13.31 5.80 9.60
C PHE A 353 12.99 6.62 8.36
N ASP A 354 11.71 6.61 7.97
CA ASP A 354 11.20 7.48 6.91
C ASP A 354 11.37 8.95 7.32
N PRO A 355 11.43 9.91 6.37
CA PRO A 355 11.44 11.33 6.69
C PRO A 355 10.33 11.78 7.66
N SER A 356 9.17 11.10 7.65
CA SER A 356 8.06 11.30 8.61
C SER A 356 8.38 10.95 10.06
N GLY A 357 9.46 10.21 10.32
CA GLY A 357 9.75 9.64 11.62
C GLY A 357 9.04 8.31 11.88
N ALA A 358 8.25 7.81 10.92
CA ALA A 358 7.63 6.50 11.01
C ALA A 358 8.66 5.37 10.80
N ALA A 359 8.57 4.31 11.61
CA ALA A 359 9.31 3.07 11.41
C ALA A 359 8.54 2.10 10.52
N LEU A 360 8.98 1.95 9.27
CA LEU A 360 8.26 1.21 8.23
C LEU A 360 8.59 -0.28 8.19
N ARG A 361 9.84 -0.66 8.52
CA ARG A 361 10.24 -2.07 8.62
C ARG A 361 9.53 -2.71 9.81
N ARG A 362 8.62 -3.62 9.51
CA ARG A 362 7.92 -4.45 10.50
C ARG A 362 8.65 -5.76 10.65
N ALA A 363 8.97 -6.14 11.88
CA ALA A 363 9.26 -7.55 12.13
C ALA A 363 7.91 -8.24 12.40
N ILE A 364 7.73 -9.49 11.93
CA ILE A 364 6.53 -10.31 12.23
C ILE A 364 6.64 -10.81 13.68
N VAL A 365 6.69 -9.87 14.63
CA VAL A 365 6.97 -10.11 16.05
C VAL A 365 5.90 -9.45 16.91
N LEU A 366 5.23 -8.39 16.43
CA LEU A 366 4.17 -7.72 17.19
C LEU A 366 3.05 -8.66 17.65
N THR A 367 2.60 -9.53 16.74
CA THR A 367 1.60 -10.57 17.05
C THR A 367 2.16 -11.63 17.99
N ASP A 368 3.43 -12.00 17.81
CA ASP A 368 4.12 -12.95 18.69
C ASP A 368 4.32 -12.40 20.11
N LEU A 369 4.44 -11.08 20.23
CA LEU A 369 4.55 -10.35 21.50
C LEU A 369 3.19 -10.14 22.16
N GLY A 370 2.07 -10.36 21.46
CA GLY A 370 0.72 -10.07 21.97
C GLY A 370 0.38 -8.59 21.97
N LEU A 371 1.03 -7.80 21.11
CA LEU A 371 0.84 -6.35 21.00
C LEU A 371 -0.14 -5.95 19.89
N ALA A 372 -0.25 -6.76 18.83
CA ALA A 372 -1.10 -6.46 17.69
C ALA A 372 -2.30 -7.41 17.59
N SER A 373 -3.44 -6.87 17.14
CA SER A 373 -4.61 -7.66 16.76
C SER A 373 -4.69 -7.85 15.25
N ARG A 374 -5.46 -8.85 14.78
CA ARG A 374 -5.67 -9.08 13.34
C ARG A 374 -6.40 -7.93 12.63
N ASN A 375 -7.06 -7.05 13.38
CA ASN A 375 -7.90 -5.99 12.83
C ASN A 375 -7.17 -4.64 12.73
N TRP A 376 -5.91 -4.55 13.16
CA TRP A 376 -5.16 -3.32 13.07
C TRP A 376 -4.85 -2.92 11.63
N THR A 377 -5.08 -1.64 11.34
CA THR A 377 -4.74 -0.96 10.10
C THR A 377 -3.22 -0.85 9.89
N ARG A 378 -2.82 -0.32 8.72
CA ARG A 378 -1.41 0.01 8.42
C ARG A 378 -0.83 0.92 9.46
N TYR A 379 -1.56 2.01 9.71
CA TYR A 379 -1.07 3.14 10.44
C TYR A 379 -0.98 2.80 11.93
N GLU A 380 -1.88 1.97 12.46
CA GLU A 380 -1.76 1.43 13.83
C GLU A 380 -0.52 0.54 13.98
N THR A 381 -0.26 -0.33 12.99
CA THR A 381 0.93 -1.19 13.01
C THR A 381 2.23 -0.38 12.91
N VAL A 382 2.27 0.65 12.06
CA VAL A 382 3.41 1.58 11.94
C VAL A 382 3.60 2.38 13.22
N ALA A 383 2.53 2.92 13.80
CA ALA A 383 2.60 3.63 15.07
C ALA A 383 3.13 2.72 16.18
N CYS A 384 2.70 1.45 16.21
CA CYS A 384 3.21 0.47 17.17
C CYS A 384 4.72 0.25 16.98
N GLU A 385 5.19 -0.09 15.78
CA GLU A 385 6.62 -0.26 15.51
C GLU A 385 7.43 1.00 15.80
N THR A 386 6.87 2.17 15.51
CA THR A 386 7.53 3.45 15.81
C THR A 386 7.70 3.63 17.31
N ALA A 387 6.67 3.32 18.11
CA ALA A 387 6.76 3.35 19.57
C ALA A 387 7.78 2.34 20.10
N LEU A 388 7.81 1.11 19.58
CA LEU A 388 8.79 0.09 19.97
C LEU A 388 10.23 0.48 19.62
N ASN A 389 10.46 1.10 18.45
CA ASN A 389 11.77 1.63 18.10
C ASN A 389 12.18 2.81 19.00
N CYS A 390 11.24 3.70 19.35
CA CYS A 390 11.51 4.76 20.32
C CYS A 390 11.93 4.17 21.69
N LEU A 391 11.26 3.12 22.16
CA LEU A 391 11.65 2.39 23.37
C LEU A 391 13.05 1.76 23.23
N ALA A 392 13.33 1.11 22.10
CA ALA A 392 14.64 0.52 21.84
C ALA A 392 15.78 1.56 21.84
N LEU A 393 15.56 2.71 21.18
CA LEU A 393 16.49 3.85 21.21
C LEU A 393 16.62 4.45 22.61
N SER A 394 15.61 4.27 23.45
CA SER A 394 15.59 4.67 24.86
C SER A 394 16.18 3.61 25.81
N GLY A 395 16.75 2.52 25.31
CA GLY A 395 17.38 1.48 26.14
C GLY A 395 16.51 0.25 26.41
N GLY A 396 15.52 -0.02 25.56
CA GLY A 396 14.72 -1.25 25.61
C GLY A 396 13.51 -1.16 26.54
N LEU A 397 12.82 -2.29 26.75
CA LEU A 397 11.62 -2.35 27.61
C LEU A 397 11.95 -2.06 29.07
N TYR A 398 13.14 -2.46 29.52
CA TYR A 398 13.61 -2.29 30.90
C TYR A 398 14.88 -1.46 30.94
N GLN A 399 14.72 -0.15 30.77
CA GLN A 399 15.81 0.82 30.84
C GLN A 399 16.49 0.80 32.23
N THR A 400 17.81 0.62 32.25
CA THR A 400 18.66 0.62 33.46
C THR A 400 19.61 1.81 33.54
N THR A 401 19.82 2.53 32.43
CA THR A 401 20.63 3.75 32.35
C THR A 401 19.76 5.01 32.31
N ASP A 402 20.40 6.18 32.29
CA ASP A 402 19.71 7.45 32.07
C ASP A 402 19.10 7.53 30.66
N ALA A 403 18.01 8.28 30.55
CA ALA A 403 17.25 8.37 29.31
C ALA A 403 17.91 9.34 28.31
N PRO A 404 17.86 9.07 26.98
CA PRO A 404 18.62 9.85 26.00
C PRO A 404 18.28 11.34 25.92
N LEU A 405 17.08 11.73 26.34
CA LEU A 405 16.58 13.11 26.31
C LEU A 405 16.41 13.72 27.71
N GLN A 406 16.87 13.05 28.78
CA GLN A 406 16.65 13.48 30.17
C GLN A 406 17.25 14.86 30.47
N ASP A 407 18.41 15.15 29.89
CA ASP A 407 19.14 16.41 30.09
C ASP A 407 18.92 17.42 28.96
N VAL A 408 18.02 17.13 28.01
CA VAL A 408 17.70 18.02 26.89
C VAL A 408 16.50 18.89 27.25
N GLU A 409 16.66 20.21 27.13
CA GLU A 409 15.56 21.15 27.42
C GLU A 409 14.35 20.90 26.51
N LEU A 410 13.14 20.93 27.08
CA LEU A 410 11.89 20.68 26.34
C LEU A 410 11.74 21.61 25.13
N ALA A 411 12.13 22.89 25.25
CA ALA A 411 12.09 23.85 24.15
C ALA A 411 13.05 23.47 23.01
N SER A 412 14.20 22.88 23.32
CA SER A 412 15.17 22.37 22.33
C SER A 412 14.60 21.17 21.57
N ILE A 413 13.91 20.27 22.27
CA ILE A 413 13.21 19.13 21.67
C ILE A 413 12.10 19.62 20.73
N GLY A 414 11.29 20.59 21.17
CA GLY A 414 10.24 21.19 20.33
C GLY A 414 10.78 21.82 19.05
N ARG A 415 11.90 22.57 19.13
CA ARG A 415 12.58 23.12 17.95
C ARG A 415 13.08 22.03 17.00
N LEU A 416 13.64 20.94 17.54
CA LEU A 416 14.11 19.83 16.73
C LEU A 416 12.94 19.09 16.04
N MET A 417 11.84 18.85 16.75
CA MET A 417 10.61 18.28 16.15
C MET A 417 10.11 19.14 14.99
N TYR A 418 10.06 20.46 15.18
CA TYR A 418 9.66 21.41 14.14
C TYR A 418 10.60 21.38 12.94
N ALA A 419 11.92 21.45 13.17
CA ALA A 419 12.93 21.39 12.11
C ALA A 419 12.85 20.10 11.29
N LEU A 420 12.74 18.95 11.97
CA LEU A 420 12.53 17.67 11.30
C LEU A 420 11.22 17.66 10.49
N GLY A 421 10.15 18.28 11.01
CA GLY A 421 8.86 18.40 10.32
C GLY A 421 8.98 19.20 9.04
N MET A 422 9.75 20.29 9.08
CA MET A 422 10.01 21.14 7.91
C MET A 422 10.85 20.43 6.86
N LEU A 423 11.90 19.71 7.28
CA LEU A 423 12.71 18.92 6.38
C LEU A 423 11.91 17.77 5.74
N HIS A 424 10.95 17.21 6.46
CA HIS A 424 10.02 16.24 5.88
C HIS A 424 9.11 16.92 4.85
N ALA A 425 8.46 18.03 5.21
CA ALA A 425 7.55 18.75 4.31
C ALA A 425 8.26 19.25 3.04
N GLY A 426 9.52 19.68 3.15
CA GLY A 426 10.35 20.11 2.03
C GLY A 426 10.75 18.99 1.07
N LYS A 427 10.67 17.72 1.51
CA LYS A 427 10.89 16.53 0.68
C LYS A 427 9.60 15.88 0.21
N ALA A 428 8.48 16.16 0.89
CA ALA A 428 7.19 15.60 0.58
C ALA A 428 6.65 16.18 -0.74
N ARG A 429 6.13 15.31 -1.60
CA ARG A 429 5.55 15.71 -2.88
C ARG A 429 4.20 16.40 -2.64
N VAL A 430 3.89 17.39 -3.46
CA VAL A 430 2.57 18.02 -3.45
C VAL A 430 1.50 16.99 -3.85
N GLY A 431 0.48 16.87 -3.01
CA GLY A 431 -0.68 16.01 -3.18
C GLY A 431 -1.93 16.86 -3.33
N GLY A 432 -2.80 16.47 -4.26
CA GLY A 432 -4.04 17.18 -4.53
C GLY A 432 -5.00 17.10 -3.35
N ALA A 433 -5.75 18.19 -3.11
CA ALA A 433 -6.77 18.21 -2.06
C ALA A 433 -8.02 17.41 -2.45
N ASP A 434 -8.43 17.47 -3.71
CA ASP A 434 -9.57 16.74 -4.26
C ASP A 434 -9.17 15.37 -4.86
N PHE A 435 -10.16 14.53 -5.13
CA PHE A 435 -9.94 13.19 -5.68
C PHE A 435 -9.23 13.18 -7.04
N GLU A 436 -9.62 14.06 -7.97
CA GLU A 436 -9.07 14.07 -9.32
C GLU A 436 -7.59 14.43 -9.28
N SER A 437 -7.25 15.44 -8.47
CA SER A 437 -5.86 15.82 -8.23
C SER A 437 -5.07 14.70 -7.55
N ARG A 438 -5.63 14.02 -6.53
CA ARG A 438 -4.97 12.86 -5.89
C ARG A 438 -4.64 11.74 -6.88
N VAL A 439 -5.58 11.41 -7.77
CA VAL A 439 -5.39 10.42 -8.84
C VAL A 439 -4.30 10.88 -9.81
N LYS A 440 -4.36 12.13 -10.26
CA LYS A 440 -3.36 12.72 -11.17
C LYS A 440 -1.95 12.61 -10.59
N PHE A 441 -1.74 13.08 -9.36
CA PHE A 441 -0.42 13.00 -8.72
C PHE A 441 0.02 11.56 -8.48
N ALA A 442 -0.89 10.62 -8.26
CA ALA A 442 -0.53 9.21 -8.09
C ALA A 442 0.04 8.64 -9.38
N ILE A 443 -0.59 8.95 -10.51
CA ILE A 443 -0.14 8.58 -11.84
C ILE A 443 1.23 9.22 -12.14
N GLU A 444 1.37 10.52 -11.92
CA GLU A 444 2.63 11.26 -12.15
C GLU A 444 3.76 10.65 -11.33
N ASP A 445 3.53 10.39 -10.03
CA ASP A 445 4.53 9.80 -9.14
C ASP A 445 4.98 8.40 -9.58
N GLY A 446 4.02 7.58 -10.03
CA GLY A 446 4.32 6.26 -10.59
C GLY A 446 5.12 6.33 -11.88
N CYS A 447 4.80 7.29 -12.75
CA CYS A 447 5.50 7.50 -14.00
C CYS A 447 6.94 7.98 -13.76
N ASP A 448 7.13 8.91 -12.83
CA ASP A 448 8.46 9.39 -12.41
C ASP A 448 9.30 8.28 -11.79
N TYR A 449 8.68 7.39 -11.00
CA TYR A 449 9.35 6.20 -10.49
C TYR A 449 9.83 5.29 -11.63
N LEU A 450 8.94 4.94 -12.57
CA LEU A 450 9.28 4.08 -13.71
C LEU A 450 10.44 4.68 -14.54
N ALA A 451 10.36 5.96 -14.87
CA ALA A 451 11.42 6.64 -15.62
C ALA A 451 12.77 6.64 -14.86
N ARG A 452 12.73 6.81 -13.53
CA ARG A 452 13.94 6.81 -12.68
C ARG A 452 14.61 5.43 -12.57
N VAL A 453 13.84 4.35 -12.60
CA VAL A 453 14.37 2.97 -12.48
C VAL A 453 14.68 2.32 -13.83
N GLN A 454 14.32 2.98 -14.94
CA GLN A 454 14.71 2.54 -16.28
C GLN A 454 16.23 2.52 -16.39
N LYS A 455 16.78 1.48 -17.03
CA LYS A 455 18.22 1.35 -17.26
C LYS A 455 18.65 2.16 -18.49
N ASP A 456 19.94 2.42 -18.58
CA ASP A 456 20.55 3.14 -19.71
C ASP A 456 20.32 2.48 -21.08
N ASP A 457 20.08 1.16 -21.11
CA ASP A 457 19.76 0.42 -22.34
C ASP A 457 18.28 0.50 -22.76
N GLY A 458 17.44 1.18 -21.97
CA GLY A 458 16.00 1.31 -22.18
C GLY A 458 15.16 0.19 -21.56
N SER A 459 15.78 -0.87 -21.03
CA SER A 459 15.10 -1.97 -20.34
C SER A 459 14.80 -1.63 -18.88
N PHE A 460 13.99 -2.48 -18.25
CA PHE A 460 13.55 -2.30 -16.87
C PHE A 460 14.00 -3.46 -15.96
N PRO A 461 14.45 -3.18 -14.73
CA PRO A 461 14.82 -4.21 -13.74
C PRO A 461 13.58 -4.95 -13.21
N GLY A 462 13.78 -5.92 -12.31
CA GLY A 462 12.70 -6.54 -11.55
C GLY A 462 12.57 -8.05 -11.75
N MET A 463 11.40 -8.60 -11.41
CA MET A 463 11.16 -10.05 -11.50
C MET A 463 11.29 -10.57 -12.93
N TYR A 464 10.82 -9.79 -13.91
CA TYR A 464 10.73 -10.12 -15.33
C TYR A 464 11.75 -9.34 -16.18
N GLU A 465 12.87 -8.95 -15.55
CA GLU A 465 13.97 -8.26 -16.21
C GLU A 465 14.42 -8.99 -17.50
N GLY A 466 14.68 -8.22 -18.55
CA GLY A 466 15.10 -8.74 -19.85
C GLY A 466 13.98 -9.33 -20.71
N THR A 467 12.73 -9.35 -20.23
CA THR A 467 11.58 -9.76 -21.06
C THR A 467 10.93 -8.54 -21.74
N PRO A 468 10.53 -8.65 -23.03
CA PRO A 468 9.81 -7.58 -23.72
C PRO A 468 8.55 -7.10 -23.04
N GLY A 469 7.78 -8.00 -22.42
CA GLY A 469 6.56 -7.65 -21.70
C GLY A 469 6.79 -6.71 -20.53
N ASN A 470 7.87 -6.91 -19.76
CA ASN A 470 8.21 -6.05 -18.63
C ASN A 470 8.50 -4.62 -19.11
N THR A 471 9.29 -4.48 -20.17
CA THR A 471 9.57 -3.18 -20.78
C THR A 471 8.30 -2.55 -21.35
N ALA A 472 7.52 -3.32 -22.11
CA ALA A 472 6.32 -2.81 -22.78
C ALA A 472 5.26 -2.29 -21.82
N ILE A 473 4.98 -2.99 -20.71
CA ILE A 473 3.96 -2.52 -19.75
C ILE A 473 4.41 -1.25 -19.01
N CYS A 474 5.70 -1.11 -18.71
CA CYS A 474 6.24 0.12 -18.10
C CYS A 474 6.09 1.30 -19.06
N LEU A 475 6.45 1.12 -20.34
CA LEU A 475 6.29 2.15 -21.36
C LEU A 475 4.83 2.50 -21.61
N LEU A 476 3.96 1.49 -21.70
CA LEU A 476 2.52 1.67 -21.86
C LEU A 476 1.93 2.48 -20.69
N ALA A 477 2.29 2.14 -19.45
CA ALA A 477 1.84 2.87 -18.27
C ALA A 477 2.33 4.32 -18.27
N MET A 478 3.60 4.58 -18.57
CA MET A 478 4.15 5.94 -18.67
C MET A 478 3.45 6.78 -19.74
N MET A 479 3.18 6.21 -20.92
CA MET A 479 2.48 6.93 -22.00
C MET A 479 1.02 7.22 -21.65
N HIS A 480 0.30 6.27 -21.05
CA HIS A 480 -1.04 6.51 -20.52
C HIS A 480 -1.04 7.54 -19.38
N GLY A 481 0.05 7.59 -18.60
CA GLY A 481 0.28 8.60 -17.58
C GLY A 481 0.56 10.00 -18.12
N GLY A 482 0.70 10.16 -19.43
CA GLY A 482 0.84 11.46 -20.10
C GLY A 482 2.23 11.73 -20.69
N MET A 483 3.19 10.79 -20.58
CA MET A 483 4.48 10.96 -21.26
C MET A 483 4.29 10.91 -22.78
N SER A 484 4.80 11.93 -23.47
CA SER A 484 4.78 11.97 -24.94
C SER A 484 5.61 10.82 -25.52
N ARG A 485 5.20 10.31 -26.68
CA ARG A 485 5.93 9.25 -27.38
C ARG A 485 7.35 9.67 -27.75
N GLU A 486 7.60 10.97 -27.92
CA GLU A 486 8.92 11.56 -28.20
C GLU A 486 9.82 11.70 -26.95
N ASN A 487 9.31 11.39 -25.75
CA ASN A 487 10.11 11.42 -24.53
C ASN A 487 11.32 10.44 -24.65
N PRO A 488 12.54 10.85 -24.25
CA PRO A 488 13.74 10.01 -24.34
C PRO A 488 13.58 8.63 -23.70
N ALA A 489 12.92 8.53 -22.54
CA ALA A 489 12.66 7.26 -21.85
C ALA A 489 11.80 6.31 -22.71
N ILE A 490 10.79 6.86 -23.39
CA ILE A 490 9.92 6.11 -24.29
C ILE A 490 10.68 5.65 -25.53
N GLN A 491 11.46 6.54 -26.15
CA GLN A 491 12.23 6.22 -27.35
C GLN A 491 13.32 5.18 -27.10
N GLN A 492 14.01 5.25 -25.95
CA GLN A 492 15.00 4.24 -25.54
C GLN A 492 14.35 2.86 -25.35
N GLY A 493 13.24 2.80 -24.62
CA GLY A 493 12.50 1.55 -24.43
C GLY A 493 11.94 0.98 -25.73
N LEU A 494 11.42 1.83 -26.64
CA LEU A 494 10.97 1.42 -27.97
C LEU A 494 12.12 0.82 -28.81
N SER A 495 13.29 1.46 -28.80
CA SER A 495 14.49 0.95 -29.46
C SER A 495 14.86 -0.43 -28.93
N TRP A 496 14.85 -0.58 -27.61
CA TRP A 496 15.12 -1.85 -26.94
C TRP A 496 14.09 -2.92 -27.35
N LEU A 497 12.79 -2.60 -27.37
CA LEU A 497 11.74 -3.54 -27.81
C LEU A 497 11.95 -3.99 -29.27
N ARG A 498 12.27 -3.09 -30.19
CA ARG A 498 12.52 -3.44 -31.60
C ARG A 498 13.68 -4.41 -31.77
N GLU A 499 14.71 -4.29 -30.95
CA GLU A 499 15.85 -5.22 -30.94
C GLU A 499 15.50 -6.59 -30.32
N HIS A 500 14.61 -6.62 -29.33
CA HIS A 500 14.35 -7.80 -28.49
C HIS A 500 13.04 -8.54 -28.80
N CYS A 501 12.17 -8.01 -29.67
CA CYS A 501 10.92 -8.66 -30.08
C CYS A 501 11.01 -9.49 -31.37
N GLY A 502 12.13 -9.41 -32.10
CA GLY A 502 12.33 -10.16 -33.36
C GLY A 502 12.52 -11.67 -33.18
N GLU A 503 12.21 -12.46 -34.22
CA GLU A 503 12.54 -13.91 -34.30
C GLU A 503 12.00 -14.78 -33.14
N GLY A 504 10.80 -14.52 -32.64
CA GLY A 504 10.18 -15.30 -31.56
C GLY A 504 10.69 -14.97 -30.15
N ARG A 505 11.51 -13.92 -30.01
CA ARG A 505 12.05 -13.45 -28.71
C ARG A 505 11.06 -12.60 -27.90
N ALA A 506 9.92 -12.24 -28.49
CA ALA A 506 8.83 -11.53 -27.80
C ALA A 506 8.30 -12.25 -26.55
N GLY A 507 8.62 -13.53 -26.36
CA GLY A 507 8.41 -14.26 -25.10
C GLY A 507 7.07 -14.99 -25.04
N ASN A 508 6.45 -14.97 -23.86
CA ASN A 508 5.20 -15.67 -23.58
C ASN A 508 3.95 -14.85 -23.99
N THR A 509 2.75 -15.45 -23.90
CA THR A 509 1.47 -14.80 -24.25
C THR A 509 1.27 -13.43 -23.58
N TYR A 510 1.64 -13.29 -22.30
CA TYR A 510 1.58 -12.00 -21.59
C TYR A 510 2.49 -10.97 -22.25
N SER A 511 3.74 -11.34 -22.48
CA SER A 511 4.77 -10.48 -23.05
C SER A 511 4.37 -10.00 -24.44
N ILE A 512 3.87 -10.90 -25.29
CA ILE A 512 3.39 -10.56 -26.63
C ILE A 512 2.21 -9.60 -26.58
N ALA A 513 1.20 -9.90 -25.75
CA ALA A 513 0.03 -9.04 -25.60
C ALA A 513 0.39 -7.63 -25.14
N LEU A 514 1.26 -7.51 -24.14
CA LEU A 514 1.71 -6.22 -23.61
C LEU A 514 2.47 -5.39 -24.66
N VAL A 515 3.32 -6.04 -25.47
CA VAL A 515 4.02 -5.37 -26.57
C VAL A 515 3.02 -4.89 -27.63
N LEU A 516 2.04 -5.71 -28.01
CA LEU A 516 0.98 -5.31 -28.95
C LEU A 516 0.15 -4.13 -28.42
N MET A 517 -0.21 -4.15 -27.14
CA MET A 517 -0.92 -3.05 -26.47
C MET A 517 -0.09 -1.76 -26.45
N PHE A 518 1.22 -1.85 -26.17
CA PHE A 518 2.13 -0.71 -26.26
C PHE A 518 2.18 -0.13 -27.68
N PHE A 519 2.38 -0.96 -28.72
CA PHE A 519 2.38 -0.48 -30.10
C PHE A 519 1.04 0.14 -30.48
N GLN A 520 -0.09 -0.44 -30.06
CA GLN A 520 -1.40 0.17 -30.29
C GLN A 520 -1.47 1.56 -29.66
N TYR A 521 -1.05 1.77 -28.42
CA TYR A 521 -1.09 3.12 -27.85
C TYR A 521 -0.07 4.07 -28.51
N TYR A 522 1.11 3.58 -28.88
CA TYR A 522 2.14 4.36 -29.59
C TYR A 522 1.64 4.94 -30.92
N TYR A 523 0.81 4.18 -31.64
CA TYR A 523 0.20 4.54 -32.91
C TYR A 523 -1.25 5.08 -32.77
N GLU A 524 -1.65 5.55 -31.59
CA GLU A 524 -3.03 6.04 -31.36
C GLU A 524 -3.36 7.24 -32.27
N ARG A 525 -2.39 8.12 -32.53
CA ARG A 525 -2.58 9.27 -33.43
C ARG A 525 -3.00 8.80 -34.82
N GLU A 526 -2.27 7.83 -35.38
CA GLU A 526 -2.51 7.27 -36.70
C GLU A 526 -3.85 6.50 -36.74
N GLN A 527 -4.25 5.85 -35.64
CA GLN A 527 -5.57 5.22 -35.51
C GLN A 527 -6.72 6.22 -35.58
N ARG A 528 -6.55 7.40 -34.99
CA ARG A 528 -7.54 8.48 -35.08
C ARG A 528 -7.58 9.08 -36.48
N GLU A 529 -6.43 9.27 -37.12
CA GLU A 529 -6.35 9.78 -38.50
C GLU A 529 -7.03 8.84 -39.52
N THR A 530 -6.87 7.53 -39.35
CA THR A 530 -7.48 6.51 -40.25
C THR A 530 -8.94 6.18 -39.91
N GLY A 531 -9.40 6.57 -38.72
CA GLY A 531 -10.75 6.30 -38.25
C GLY A 531 -11.00 4.86 -37.77
N ILE A 532 -9.98 4.00 -37.70
CA ILE A 532 -10.13 2.58 -37.33
C ILE A 532 -10.71 2.40 -35.92
N ILE A 533 -10.36 3.29 -35.00
CA ILE A 533 -10.81 3.28 -33.61
C ILE A 533 -12.30 3.64 -33.46
N SER A 534 -12.88 4.25 -34.49
CA SER A 534 -14.27 4.71 -34.55
C SER A 534 -15.14 3.91 -35.53
N ALA A 535 -14.61 2.88 -36.18
CA ALA A 535 -15.28 2.16 -37.26
C ALA A 535 -16.32 1.12 -36.78
N ASP A 536 -17.59 1.49 -36.68
CA ASP A 536 -18.66 0.68 -36.05
C ASP A 536 -19.39 -0.30 -36.98
N ASN A 537 -19.04 -0.32 -38.26
CA ASN A 537 -19.66 -1.18 -39.26
C ASN A 537 -18.60 -1.84 -40.16
N PRO A 538 -18.96 -2.95 -40.84
CA PRO A 538 -18.00 -3.74 -41.61
C PRO A 538 -17.30 -3.00 -42.73
N LYS A 539 -18.00 -2.07 -43.38
CA LYS A 539 -17.46 -1.33 -44.52
C LYS A 539 -16.39 -0.35 -44.08
N ASP A 540 -16.69 0.45 -43.06
CA ASP A 540 -15.77 1.45 -42.55
C ASP A 540 -14.56 0.78 -41.89
N HIS A 541 -14.79 -0.30 -41.14
CA HIS A 541 -13.71 -1.06 -40.50
C HIS A 541 -12.73 -1.63 -41.52
N GLN A 542 -13.23 -2.26 -42.60
CA GLN A 542 -12.38 -2.82 -43.64
C GLN A 542 -11.57 -1.76 -44.39
N SER A 543 -12.14 -0.57 -44.61
CA SER A 543 -11.46 0.55 -45.26
C SER A 543 -10.34 1.10 -44.36
N ALA A 544 -10.66 1.40 -43.10
CA ALA A 544 -9.72 1.97 -42.13
C ALA A 544 -8.58 1.02 -41.80
N LYS A 545 -8.85 -0.29 -41.75
CA LYS A 545 -7.85 -1.35 -41.51
C LYS A 545 -6.68 -1.29 -42.49
N ASN A 546 -6.97 -1.23 -43.80
CA ASN A 546 -5.92 -1.22 -44.83
C ASN A 546 -5.09 0.07 -44.78
N ASP A 547 -5.74 1.21 -44.52
CA ASP A 547 -5.05 2.50 -44.38
C ASP A 547 -4.16 2.50 -43.13
N MET A 548 -4.68 2.03 -41.99
CA MET A 548 -3.94 1.94 -40.73
C MET A 548 -2.69 1.07 -40.88
N TRP A 549 -2.81 -0.12 -41.47
CA TRP A 549 -1.67 -1.01 -41.68
C TRP A 549 -0.57 -0.36 -42.51
N SER A 550 -0.93 0.49 -43.48
CA SER A 550 0.03 1.22 -44.32
C SER A 550 0.79 2.34 -43.60
N LYS A 551 0.27 2.80 -42.44
CA LYS A 551 0.87 3.88 -41.63
C LYS A 551 1.92 3.37 -40.65
N LEU A 552 1.97 2.07 -40.35
CA LEU A 552 2.97 1.50 -39.47
C LEU A 552 4.36 1.58 -40.11
N ALA A 553 5.39 1.80 -39.28
CA ALA A 553 6.76 1.55 -39.72
C ALA A 553 6.90 0.07 -40.16
N LYS A 554 7.62 -0.18 -41.26
CA LYS A 554 7.74 -1.54 -41.83
C LYS A 554 8.30 -2.56 -40.84
N GLU A 555 9.22 -2.13 -39.98
CA GLU A 555 9.79 -2.95 -38.92
C GLU A 555 8.74 -3.33 -37.87
N ASP A 556 7.92 -2.37 -37.45
CA ASP A 556 6.86 -2.58 -36.46
C ASP A 556 5.75 -3.48 -37.01
N ALA A 557 5.32 -3.27 -38.26
CA ALA A 557 4.35 -4.15 -38.92
C ALA A 557 4.82 -5.61 -38.96
N LYS A 558 6.12 -5.84 -39.27
CA LYS A 558 6.72 -7.17 -39.25
C LYS A 558 6.74 -7.78 -37.84
N LEU A 559 7.02 -6.98 -36.81
CA LEU A 559 6.98 -7.44 -35.41
C LEU A 559 5.55 -7.82 -35.00
N VAL A 560 4.57 -6.99 -35.35
CA VAL A 560 3.13 -7.24 -35.09
C VAL A 560 2.68 -8.55 -35.73
N ASP A 561 2.99 -8.78 -37.01
CA ASP A 561 2.64 -10.04 -37.70
C ASP A 561 3.26 -11.28 -37.02
N ASN A 562 4.55 -11.21 -36.65
CA ASN A 562 5.22 -12.33 -35.98
C ASN A 562 4.59 -12.64 -34.60
N MET A 563 4.21 -11.59 -33.87
CA MET A 563 3.55 -11.71 -32.58
C MET A 563 2.17 -12.35 -32.69
N ILE A 564 1.38 -11.96 -33.70
CA ILE A 564 0.07 -12.58 -33.98
C ILE A 564 0.24 -14.06 -34.30
N SER A 565 1.22 -14.42 -35.14
CA SER A 565 1.52 -15.83 -35.43
C SER A 565 1.86 -16.62 -34.16
N THR A 566 2.61 -16.01 -33.25
CA THR A 566 3.00 -16.66 -31.99
C THR A 566 1.81 -16.81 -31.03
N LEU A 567 0.88 -15.83 -31.00
CA LEU A 567 -0.37 -15.93 -30.24
C LEU A 567 -1.28 -17.02 -30.81
N ASP A 568 -1.37 -17.13 -32.14
CA ASP A 568 -2.12 -18.19 -32.82
C ASP A 568 -1.57 -19.57 -32.43
N ASP A 569 -0.24 -19.75 -32.42
CA ASP A 569 0.41 -21.00 -32.03
C ASP A 569 0.28 -21.33 -30.54
N SER A 570 0.03 -20.32 -29.71
CA SER A 570 -0.20 -20.44 -28.26
C SER A 570 -1.66 -20.77 -27.91
N ASN A 571 -2.57 -20.74 -28.90
CA ASN A 571 -3.94 -21.20 -28.71
C ASN A 571 -3.98 -22.74 -28.60
N VAL A 572 -4.66 -23.26 -27.58
CA VAL A 572 -4.72 -24.71 -27.31
C VAL A 572 -5.65 -25.46 -28.28
N GLY A 573 -6.61 -24.75 -28.89
CA GLY A 573 -7.60 -25.33 -29.80
C GLY A 573 -8.54 -26.36 -29.15
N GLY A 574 -9.30 -27.07 -30.01
CA GLY A 574 -10.23 -28.12 -29.58
C GLY A 574 -11.36 -27.65 -28.66
N THR A 575 -11.97 -28.58 -27.93
CA THR A 575 -13.08 -28.30 -26.99
C THR A 575 -12.63 -27.58 -25.71
N ARG A 576 -11.33 -27.61 -25.40
CA ARG A 576 -10.74 -26.87 -24.28
C ARG A 576 -10.57 -25.38 -24.62
N GLY A 577 -10.06 -25.07 -25.81
CA GLY A 577 -9.84 -23.69 -26.29
C GLY A 577 -8.92 -22.85 -25.38
N GLY A 578 -8.89 -21.54 -25.59
CA GLY A 578 -8.10 -20.60 -24.79
C GLY A 578 -6.59 -20.60 -25.07
N TRP A 579 -5.84 -19.81 -24.31
CA TRP A 579 -4.39 -19.61 -24.48
C TRP A 579 -3.59 -20.19 -23.31
N THR A 580 -2.36 -20.57 -23.60
CA THR A 580 -1.35 -20.94 -22.59
C THR A 580 -0.16 -19.99 -22.67
N TYR A 581 0.90 -20.22 -21.89
CA TYR A 581 2.04 -19.31 -21.80
C TYR A 581 2.85 -19.22 -23.11
N GLY A 582 2.81 -20.21 -23.99
CA GLY A 582 3.55 -20.14 -25.26
C GLY A 582 3.10 -21.18 -26.27
N PRO A 583 3.83 -21.27 -27.41
CA PRO A 583 3.45 -22.14 -28.51
C PRO A 583 3.25 -23.60 -28.09
N THR A 584 2.14 -24.19 -28.50
CA THR A 584 1.77 -25.56 -28.11
C THR A 584 2.44 -26.65 -28.95
N GLY A 585 3.07 -26.26 -30.07
CA GLY A 585 3.67 -27.20 -31.04
C GLY A 585 2.68 -28.25 -31.55
N GLY A 586 1.37 -27.95 -31.54
CA GLY A 586 0.30 -28.86 -31.93
C GLY A 586 0.03 -30.02 -30.94
N ARG A 587 0.65 -30.04 -29.76
CA ARG A 587 0.51 -31.13 -28.77
C ARG A 587 -0.68 -30.97 -27.83
N GLY A 588 -1.43 -29.86 -27.94
CA GLY A 588 -2.43 -29.47 -26.95
C GLY A 588 -1.80 -29.10 -25.59
N GLY A 589 -2.56 -28.46 -24.70
CA GLY A 589 -2.08 -27.97 -23.42
C GLY A 589 -3.20 -27.67 -22.42
N ARG A 590 -2.84 -27.17 -21.23
CA ARG A 590 -3.79 -26.57 -20.28
C ARG A 590 -3.78 -25.06 -20.52
N SER A 591 -4.91 -24.51 -20.93
CA SER A 591 -5.14 -23.08 -21.01
C SER A 591 -5.64 -22.54 -19.67
N ASP A 592 -5.37 -21.27 -19.42
CA ASP A 592 -5.90 -20.52 -18.28
C ASP A 592 -6.56 -19.22 -18.77
N ASN A 593 -7.52 -18.73 -18.00
CA ASN A 593 -8.32 -17.57 -18.41
C ASN A 593 -7.53 -16.24 -18.30
N SER A 594 -6.41 -16.22 -17.59
CA SER A 594 -5.51 -15.06 -17.52
C SER A 594 -4.73 -14.90 -18.84
N CYS A 595 -4.12 -15.98 -19.34
CA CYS A 595 -3.51 -16.01 -20.66
C CYS A 595 -4.53 -15.65 -21.75
N SER A 596 -5.75 -16.17 -21.68
CA SER A 596 -6.81 -15.83 -22.64
C SER A 596 -7.19 -14.34 -22.60
N GLN A 597 -7.23 -13.71 -21.42
CA GLN A 597 -7.48 -12.27 -21.31
C GLN A 597 -6.41 -11.46 -22.05
N PHE A 598 -5.14 -11.72 -21.74
CA PHE A 598 -4.04 -11.02 -22.39
C PHE A 598 -4.02 -11.28 -23.89
N ALA A 599 -4.27 -12.52 -24.33
CA ALA A 599 -4.40 -12.81 -25.75
C ALA A 599 -5.50 -11.96 -26.41
N MET A 600 -6.70 -11.88 -25.82
CA MET A 600 -7.78 -11.05 -26.37
C MET A 600 -7.44 -9.56 -26.41
N LEU A 601 -6.81 -9.03 -25.36
CA LEU A 601 -6.30 -7.66 -25.35
C LEU A 601 -5.25 -7.43 -26.45
N GLY A 602 -4.33 -8.38 -26.64
CA GLY A 602 -3.33 -8.36 -27.69
C GLY A 602 -3.93 -8.40 -29.09
N TYR A 603 -4.91 -9.29 -29.35
CA TYR A 603 -5.61 -9.33 -30.64
C TYR A 603 -6.44 -8.06 -30.88
N LYS A 604 -7.09 -7.49 -29.86
CA LYS A 604 -7.78 -6.21 -29.98
C LYS A 604 -6.80 -5.11 -30.38
N ALA A 605 -5.65 -5.04 -29.71
CA ALA A 605 -4.60 -4.08 -30.00
C ALA A 605 -4.06 -4.24 -31.44
N ALA A 606 -3.78 -5.48 -31.86
CA ALA A 606 -3.38 -5.80 -33.22
C ALA A 606 -4.44 -5.43 -34.26
N SER A 607 -5.72 -5.65 -33.97
CA SER A 607 -6.82 -5.27 -34.87
C SER A 607 -6.88 -3.75 -35.06
N LEU A 608 -6.68 -2.99 -33.99
CA LEU A 608 -6.60 -1.53 -34.03
C LEU A 608 -5.34 -1.01 -34.74
N LEU A 609 -4.30 -1.83 -34.86
CA LEU A 609 -3.12 -1.54 -35.71
C LEU A 609 -3.34 -1.89 -37.18
N GLY A 610 -4.52 -2.40 -37.56
CA GLY A 610 -4.85 -2.80 -38.92
C GLY A 610 -4.44 -4.23 -39.30
N ALA A 611 -3.98 -5.04 -38.34
CA ALA A 611 -3.50 -6.38 -38.61
C ALA A 611 -4.59 -7.34 -39.07
N GLU A 612 -4.22 -8.37 -39.84
CA GLU A 612 -5.13 -9.43 -40.23
C GLU A 612 -5.25 -10.49 -39.12
N ILE A 613 -6.48 -10.73 -38.65
CA ILE A 613 -6.77 -11.66 -37.56
C ILE A 613 -7.96 -12.51 -37.95
N LYS A 614 -7.83 -13.84 -37.80
CA LYS A 614 -8.89 -14.78 -38.13
C LYS A 614 -10.11 -14.55 -37.25
N THR A 615 -11.27 -14.26 -37.84
CA THR A 615 -12.55 -14.08 -37.12
C THR A 615 -12.86 -15.23 -36.16
N SER A 616 -12.53 -16.46 -36.54
CA SER A 616 -12.78 -17.65 -35.74
C SER A 616 -12.10 -17.63 -34.35
N VAL A 617 -11.09 -16.78 -34.16
CA VAL A 617 -10.44 -16.58 -32.85
C VAL A 617 -11.47 -16.03 -31.85
N PHE A 618 -12.20 -14.99 -32.23
CA PHE A 618 -13.21 -14.33 -31.39
C PHE A 618 -14.46 -15.19 -31.24
N GLU A 619 -14.92 -15.84 -32.32
CA GLU A 619 -16.09 -16.75 -32.27
C GLU A 619 -15.86 -17.88 -31.26
N LYS A 620 -14.72 -18.58 -31.38
CA LYS A 620 -14.41 -19.73 -30.51
C LYS A 620 -14.17 -19.33 -29.07
N GLU A 621 -13.59 -18.15 -28.83
CA GLU A 621 -13.35 -17.67 -27.48
C GLU A 621 -14.66 -17.26 -26.79
N ALA A 622 -15.57 -16.57 -27.49
CA ALA A 622 -16.91 -16.29 -26.98
C ALA A 622 -17.67 -17.58 -26.63
N GLU A 623 -17.72 -18.54 -27.55
CA GLU A 623 -18.35 -19.85 -27.34
C GLU A 623 -17.74 -20.59 -26.16
N ARG A 624 -16.41 -20.51 -25.99
CA ARG A 624 -15.71 -21.15 -24.87
C ARG A 624 -16.09 -20.50 -23.55
N LEU A 625 -16.06 -19.17 -23.44
CA LEU A 625 -16.35 -18.45 -22.21
C LEU A 625 -17.82 -18.63 -21.80
N ILE A 626 -18.76 -18.56 -22.75
CA ILE A 626 -20.18 -18.84 -22.51
C ILE A 626 -20.37 -20.26 -21.98
N ARG A 627 -19.74 -21.26 -22.62
CA ARG A 627 -19.81 -22.66 -22.20
C ARG A 627 -19.19 -22.90 -20.81
N GLN A 628 -18.14 -22.16 -20.45
CA GLN A 628 -17.42 -22.31 -19.18
C GLN A 628 -17.96 -21.43 -18.05
N TYR A 629 -18.94 -20.58 -18.33
CA TYR A 629 -19.54 -19.72 -17.31
C TYR A 629 -20.10 -20.56 -16.16
N ALA A 630 -19.59 -20.33 -14.95
CA ALA A 630 -19.95 -21.09 -13.77
C ALA A 630 -20.95 -20.30 -12.92
N PRO A 631 -22.26 -20.61 -12.96
CA PRO A 631 -23.25 -19.94 -12.12
C PRO A 631 -22.98 -20.19 -10.63
N ASP A 632 -23.30 -19.20 -9.80
CA ASP A 632 -23.24 -19.28 -8.35
C ASP A 632 -24.63 -19.58 -7.80
N GLU A 633 -24.81 -20.82 -7.31
CA GLU A 633 -26.07 -21.32 -6.75
C GLU A 633 -26.56 -20.53 -5.53
N SER A 634 -25.69 -19.72 -4.90
CA SER A 634 -26.09 -18.81 -3.81
C SER A 634 -26.77 -17.53 -4.29
N CYS A 635 -26.78 -17.27 -5.61
CA CYS A 635 -27.35 -16.05 -6.18
C CYS A 635 -28.69 -16.32 -6.88
N PRO A 636 -29.72 -15.48 -6.69
CA PRO A 636 -30.96 -15.57 -7.45
C PRO A 636 -30.74 -15.23 -8.93
N GLU A 637 -31.61 -15.73 -9.81
CA GLU A 637 -31.60 -15.31 -11.22
C GLU A 637 -31.94 -13.83 -11.36
N VAL A 638 -31.20 -13.15 -12.23
CA VAL A 638 -31.43 -11.74 -12.56
C VAL A 638 -31.97 -11.60 -13.97
N GLU A 639 -32.87 -10.64 -14.16
CA GLU A 639 -33.37 -10.27 -15.49
C GLU A 639 -32.41 -9.29 -16.15
N TYR A 640 -32.26 -9.40 -17.46
CA TYR A 640 -31.54 -8.45 -18.29
C TYR A 640 -32.35 -8.15 -19.54
N GLU A 641 -32.47 -6.87 -19.85
CA GLU A 641 -33.12 -6.37 -21.06
C GLU A 641 -32.10 -5.53 -21.81
N HIS A 642 -31.72 -6.01 -23.00
CA HIS A 642 -30.89 -5.24 -23.92
C HIS A 642 -31.80 -4.36 -24.76
N VAL A 643 -31.56 -3.06 -24.70
CA VAL A 643 -32.24 -2.05 -25.49
C VAL A 643 -31.22 -1.50 -26.49
N ASP A 644 -31.52 -1.59 -27.78
CA ASP A 644 -30.68 -0.94 -28.80
C ASP A 644 -30.69 0.58 -28.60
N ASP A 645 -29.49 1.16 -28.45
CA ASP A 645 -29.24 2.58 -28.15
C ASP A 645 -29.47 3.50 -29.38
N ASP A 646 -29.77 2.94 -30.56
CA ASP A 646 -29.94 3.65 -31.85
C ASP A 646 -31.29 4.40 -31.97
N ARG A 647 -31.90 4.84 -30.87
CA ARG A 647 -33.23 5.50 -30.90
C ARG A 647 -33.24 6.88 -31.56
N GLU A 648 -32.09 7.47 -31.86
CA GLU A 648 -31.99 8.83 -32.44
C GLU A 648 -31.65 8.89 -33.94
N GLY A 649 -31.43 7.76 -34.63
CA GLY A 649 -31.09 7.72 -36.05
C GLY A 649 -32.30 7.79 -36.99
N ASN A 650 -32.20 8.56 -38.09
CA ASN A 650 -33.24 8.73 -39.10
C ASN A 650 -33.49 7.41 -39.89
N ASP A 651 -34.71 7.20 -40.38
CA ASP A 651 -35.21 5.90 -40.89
C ASP A 651 -34.42 5.28 -42.07
N ASP A 652 -33.61 6.06 -42.80
CA ASP A 652 -32.80 5.57 -43.92
C ASP A 652 -31.46 4.94 -43.50
N GLU A 653 -30.90 5.29 -42.33
CA GLU A 653 -29.68 4.66 -41.79
C GLU A 653 -29.95 3.29 -41.12
N ARG A 654 -31.21 3.05 -40.71
CA ARG A 654 -31.69 1.79 -40.11
C ARG A 654 -31.54 0.55 -41.00
N LYS A 655 -31.37 0.72 -42.31
CA LYS A 655 -31.27 -0.41 -43.25
C LYS A 655 -29.85 -0.93 -43.43
N THR A 656 -28.84 -0.21 -42.96
CA THR A 656 -27.42 -0.55 -43.17
C THR A 656 -26.66 -0.90 -41.89
N SER A 657 -27.15 -0.52 -40.71
CA SER A 657 -26.64 -1.03 -39.44
C SER A 657 -27.44 -2.29 -39.05
N GLY A 658 -26.75 -3.36 -38.65
CA GLY A 658 -27.41 -4.58 -38.18
C GLY A 658 -28.04 -4.38 -36.79
N SER A 659 -29.10 -3.56 -36.70
CA SER A 659 -29.83 -3.29 -35.46
C SER A 659 -30.36 -4.60 -34.87
N HIS A 660 -29.90 -4.97 -33.68
CA HIS A 660 -30.30 -6.18 -33.01
C HIS A 660 -31.59 -5.90 -32.24
N LYS A 661 -32.73 -6.46 -32.69
CA LYS A 661 -34.01 -6.28 -31.99
C LYS A 661 -33.85 -6.41 -30.46
N PRO A 662 -34.46 -5.50 -29.67
CA PRO A 662 -34.43 -5.58 -28.22
C PRO A 662 -34.77 -6.99 -27.73
N TRP A 663 -34.04 -7.47 -26.74
CA TRP A 663 -34.22 -8.82 -26.23
C TRP A 663 -34.15 -8.83 -24.70
N LYS A 664 -34.88 -9.78 -24.12
CA LYS A 664 -34.92 -10.01 -22.67
C LYS A 664 -34.48 -11.44 -22.35
N GLY A 665 -33.83 -11.61 -21.21
CA GLY A 665 -33.42 -12.92 -20.72
C GLY A 665 -33.22 -12.93 -19.21
N LYS A 666 -32.98 -14.14 -18.69
CA LYS A 666 -32.60 -14.39 -17.30
C LYS A 666 -31.26 -15.09 -17.28
N ILE A 667 -30.46 -14.77 -16.28
CA ILE A 667 -29.22 -15.49 -16.01
C ILE A 667 -28.97 -15.54 -14.51
N ARG A 668 -28.38 -16.64 -14.03
CA ARG A 668 -27.88 -16.71 -12.66
C ARG A 668 -26.49 -16.06 -12.59
N PRO A 669 -26.25 -15.13 -11.64
CA PRO A 669 -24.92 -14.56 -11.43
C PRO A 669 -23.86 -15.63 -11.20
N GLY A 670 -22.64 -15.40 -11.66
CA GLY A 670 -21.57 -16.39 -11.72
C GLY A 670 -20.30 -15.82 -12.35
N GLY A 671 -19.35 -16.66 -12.72
CA GLY A 671 -18.09 -16.18 -13.27
C GLY A 671 -17.16 -17.29 -13.73
N TRP A 672 -15.86 -17.01 -13.70
CA TRP A 672 -14.83 -17.95 -14.14
C TRP A 672 -13.72 -18.12 -13.10
N GLY A 673 -13.11 -19.30 -13.12
CA GLY A 673 -11.92 -19.63 -12.33
C GLY A 673 -10.65 -19.68 -13.19
N TYR A 674 -9.52 -20.01 -12.55
CA TYR A 674 -8.20 -19.99 -13.20
C TYR A 674 -8.11 -20.91 -14.43
N THR A 675 -8.56 -22.16 -14.33
CA THR A 675 -8.33 -23.17 -15.39
C THR A 675 -9.58 -23.58 -16.14
N CYS A 676 -9.39 -23.88 -17.43
CA CYS A 676 -10.44 -24.41 -18.29
C CYS A 676 -10.85 -25.83 -17.86
N GLY A 677 -12.07 -26.01 -17.35
CA GLY A 677 -12.69 -27.32 -17.13
C GLY A 677 -12.85 -27.79 -15.69
N ASP A 678 -12.44 -26.99 -14.69
CA ASP A 678 -12.77 -27.29 -13.30
C ASP A 678 -14.22 -26.86 -13.02
N SER A 679 -15.14 -27.82 -13.09
CA SER A 679 -16.55 -27.67 -12.63
C SER A 679 -16.67 -27.53 -11.11
N GLN A 680 -15.55 -27.51 -10.38
CA GLN A 680 -15.50 -27.33 -8.93
C GLN A 680 -15.22 -25.87 -8.54
N GLY A 681 -16.29 -25.06 -8.53
CA GLY A 681 -16.58 -24.07 -7.48
C GLY A 681 -15.70 -22.83 -7.28
N TRP A 682 -14.48 -22.71 -7.81
CA TRP A 682 -13.62 -21.54 -7.57
C TRP A 682 -13.73 -20.50 -8.67
N ARG A 683 -14.70 -19.59 -8.51
CA ARG A 683 -14.76 -18.32 -9.23
C ARG A 683 -13.88 -17.31 -8.49
N THR A 684 -13.13 -16.51 -9.22
CA THR A 684 -12.35 -15.42 -8.63
C THR A 684 -12.67 -14.11 -9.35
N MET A 685 -12.58 -13.00 -8.63
CA MET A 685 -13.01 -11.68 -9.11
C MET A 685 -12.14 -11.17 -10.26
N ASP A 686 -10.82 -11.40 -10.19
CA ASP A 686 -9.85 -11.13 -11.26
C ASP A 686 -10.19 -11.87 -12.56
N LEU A 687 -10.43 -13.17 -12.48
CA LEU A 687 -10.72 -14.03 -13.64
C LEU A 687 -12.14 -13.82 -14.16
N THR A 688 -13.06 -13.37 -13.30
CA THR A 688 -14.41 -13.03 -13.73
C THR A 688 -14.43 -11.73 -14.52
N ALA A 689 -13.74 -10.71 -14.04
CA ALA A 689 -13.54 -9.46 -14.78
C ALA A 689 -12.76 -9.68 -16.09
N ALA A 690 -11.77 -10.59 -16.07
CA ALA A 690 -11.08 -11.04 -17.27
C ALA A 690 -12.03 -11.63 -18.32
N GLY A 691 -12.95 -12.52 -17.90
CA GLY A 691 -13.99 -13.06 -18.77
C GLY A 691 -14.90 -11.98 -19.38
N ILE A 692 -15.30 -10.98 -18.58
CA ILE A 692 -16.07 -9.82 -19.07
C ILE A 692 -15.29 -9.10 -20.18
N SER A 693 -14.03 -8.74 -19.93
CA SER A 693 -13.20 -8.02 -20.91
C SER A 693 -13.06 -8.78 -22.23
N SER A 694 -12.80 -10.10 -22.17
CA SER A 694 -12.68 -10.94 -23.35
C SER A 694 -13.99 -11.06 -24.14
N LEU A 695 -15.12 -11.22 -23.45
CA LEU A 695 -16.43 -11.33 -24.10
C LEU A 695 -16.82 -10.04 -24.82
N VAL A 696 -16.56 -8.88 -24.22
CA VAL A 696 -16.83 -7.58 -24.86
C VAL A 696 -15.96 -7.40 -26.11
N ILE A 697 -14.67 -7.73 -26.03
CA ILE A 697 -13.77 -7.69 -27.19
C ILE A 697 -14.31 -8.61 -28.29
N CYS A 698 -14.71 -9.84 -27.95
CA CYS A 698 -15.27 -10.76 -28.94
C CYS A 698 -16.54 -10.18 -29.58
N MET A 699 -17.44 -9.60 -28.79
CA MET A 699 -18.68 -8.99 -29.30
C MET A 699 -18.39 -7.86 -30.29
N ASP A 700 -17.49 -6.94 -29.94
CA ASP A 700 -17.10 -5.81 -30.78
C ASP A 700 -16.42 -6.27 -32.07
N GLU A 701 -15.44 -7.16 -31.96
CA GLU A 701 -14.67 -7.66 -33.10
C GLU A 701 -15.55 -8.47 -34.08
N LEU A 702 -16.55 -9.21 -33.57
CA LEU A 702 -17.55 -9.87 -34.40
C LEU A 702 -18.51 -8.88 -35.06
N LYS A 703 -18.89 -7.80 -34.36
CA LYS A 703 -19.80 -6.77 -34.90
C LYS A 703 -19.12 -6.02 -36.05
N VAL A 704 -17.92 -5.50 -35.85
CA VAL A 704 -17.19 -4.74 -36.89
C VAL A 704 -16.75 -5.60 -38.07
N ARG A 705 -16.80 -6.93 -37.96
CA ARG A 705 -16.59 -7.86 -39.09
C ARG A 705 -17.89 -8.32 -39.76
N GLY A 706 -19.05 -7.93 -39.23
CA GLY A 706 -20.36 -8.36 -39.75
C GLY A 706 -20.63 -9.84 -39.51
N LYS A 707 -20.06 -10.40 -38.43
CA LYS A 707 -20.14 -11.82 -38.05
C LYS A 707 -20.87 -12.06 -36.73
N LEU A 708 -21.26 -11.00 -36.02
CA LEU A 708 -22.06 -11.12 -34.80
C LEU A 708 -23.49 -11.55 -35.13
N SER A 709 -23.88 -12.75 -34.72
CA SER A 709 -25.25 -13.23 -34.81
C SER A 709 -26.10 -12.72 -33.64
N THR A 710 -27.42 -12.61 -33.83
CA THR A 710 -28.34 -12.19 -32.76
C THR A 710 -28.32 -13.11 -31.55
N GLN A 711 -28.16 -14.42 -31.78
CA GLN A 711 -28.02 -15.39 -30.69
C GLN A 711 -26.72 -15.17 -29.91
N MET A 712 -25.60 -15.01 -30.60
CA MET A 712 -24.29 -14.80 -29.96
C MET A 712 -24.29 -13.49 -29.16
N ALA A 713 -24.81 -12.39 -29.73
CA ALA A 713 -24.94 -11.11 -29.03
C ALA A 713 -25.77 -11.25 -27.74
N ARG A 714 -26.87 -12.01 -27.79
CA ARG A 714 -27.72 -12.29 -26.64
C ARG A 714 -27.02 -13.10 -25.56
N GLU A 715 -26.33 -14.17 -25.95
CA GLU A 715 -25.60 -15.03 -25.01
C GLU A 715 -24.46 -14.26 -24.34
N ILE A 716 -23.65 -13.52 -25.11
CA ILE A 716 -22.59 -12.66 -24.57
C ILE A 716 -23.17 -11.64 -23.59
N GLY A 717 -24.22 -10.91 -23.97
CA GLY A 717 -24.83 -9.88 -23.12
C GLY A 717 -25.37 -10.45 -21.80
N LEU A 718 -26.03 -11.60 -21.83
CA LEU A 718 -26.48 -12.28 -20.61
C LEU A 718 -25.30 -12.69 -19.75
N THR A 719 -24.28 -13.32 -20.33
CA THR A 719 -23.11 -13.79 -19.59
C THR A 719 -22.34 -12.64 -18.94
N ILE A 720 -22.17 -11.50 -19.63
CA ILE A 720 -21.58 -10.29 -19.06
C ILE A 720 -22.42 -9.79 -17.88
N ARG A 721 -23.75 -9.72 -18.02
CA ARG A 721 -24.62 -9.26 -16.92
C ARG A 721 -24.53 -10.15 -15.69
N GLY A 722 -24.54 -11.47 -15.87
CA GLY A 722 -24.39 -12.40 -14.76
C GLY A 722 -23.03 -12.27 -14.05
N ALA A 723 -21.95 -12.08 -14.83
CA ALA A 723 -20.61 -11.84 -14.32
C ALA A 723 -20.46 -10.50 -13.60
N GLU A 724 -21.08 -9.44 -14.11
CA GLU A 724 -21.10 -8.11 -13.48
C GLU A 724 -21.75 -8.17 -12.09
N VAL A 725 -22.95 -8.77 -11.99
CA VAL A 725 -23.68 -8.88 -10.72
C VAL A 725 -22.89 -9.69 -9.70
N TRP A 726 -22.25 -10.77 -10.14
CA TRP A 726 -21.39 -11.57 -9.26
C TRP A 726 -20.16 -10.79 -8.82
N THR A 727 -19.53 -10.05 -9.74
CA THR A 727 -18.38 -9.18 -9.44
C THR A 727 -18.77 -8.12 -8.41
N ALA A 728 -19.95 -7.48 -8.52
CA ALA A 728 -20.43 -6.50 -7.55
C ALA A 728 -20.50 -7.07 -6.12
N LYS A 729 -21.09 -8.27 -5.96
CA LYS A 729 -21.24 -8.96 -4.67
C LYS A 729 -19.90 -9.36 -4.05
N ASN A 730 -18.91 -9.66 -4.87
CA ASN A 730 -17.59 -10.17 -4.46
C ASN A 730 -16.47 -9.14 -4.65
N TYR A 731 -16.83 -7.88 -4.93
CA TYR A 731 -15.84 -6.82 -5.11
C TYR A 731 -15.14 -6.52 -3.79
N TYR A 732 -13.96 -5.92 -3.90
CA TYR A 732 -13.19 -5.53 -2.73
C TYR A 732 -13.99 -4.57 -1.85
N ARG A 733 -13.99 -4.84 -0.54
CA ARG A 733 -14.58 -3.94 0.45
C ARG A 733 -13.56 -2.89 0.87
N PRO A 734 -13.97 -1.63 1.09
CA PRO A 734 -13.07 -0.58 1.54
C PRO A 734 -12.30 -0.96 2.81
N GLU A 735 -12.94 -1.64 3.76
CA GLU A 735 -12.30 -2.05 5.01
C GLU A 735 -11.21 -3.10 4.80
N ASP A 736 -11.43 -4.02 3.85
CA ASP A 736 -10.47 -5.06 3.48
C ASP A 736 -9.26 -4.45 2.74
N LEU A 737 -9.47 -3.41 1.94
CA LEU A 737 -8.41 -2.68 1.23
C LEU A 737 -7.64 -1.71 2.12
N ALA A 738 -8.30 -1.07 3.09
CA ALA A 738 -7.71 -0.12 4.02
C ALA A 738 -6.90 -0.79 5.15
N ASN A 739 -7.18 -2.06 5.45
CA ASN A 739 -6.40 -2.84 6.39
C ASN A 739 -5.06 -3.25 5.74
N ALA A 740 -3.92 -2.73 6.19
CA ALA A 740 -2.62 -3.14 5.63
C ALA A 740 -2.02 -4.42 6.21
N ASN A 741 -2.77 -5.14 7.04
CA ASN A 741 -2.55 -6.56 7.20
C ASN A 741 -3.37 -7.39 6.19
N SER A 742 -4.15 -6.76 5.31
CA SER A 742 -4.70 -7.47 4.17
C SER A 742 -3.55 -7.87 3.26
N ASP A 743 -3.36 -9.18 3.12
CA ASP A 743 -2.49 -9.76 2.10
C ASP A 743 -2.96 -9.36 0.68
N LEU A 744 -4.11 -8.70 0.55
CA LEU A 744 -4.73 -8.26 -0.69
C LEU A 744 -3.81 -7.30 -1.45
N MET A 745 -3.39 -6.18 -0.86
CA MET A 745 -2.50 -5.22 -1.53
C MET A 745 -1.00 -5.53 -1.34
N ARG A 746 -0.66 -6.56 -0.55
CA ARG A 746 0.73 -7.02 -0.29
C ARG A 746 1.14 -8.16 -1.21
N ALA A 747 0.83 -8.05 -2.51
CA ALA A 747 1.01 -9.11 -3.49
C ALA A 747 2.37 -9.83 -3.31
N TRP A 748 2.31 -11.15 -3.10
CA TRP A 748 3.49 -11.93 -2.76
C TRP A 748 4.49 -12.02 -3.93
N SER A 749 4.02 -11.72 -5.15
CA SER A 749 4.75 -11.68 -6.42
C SER A 749 4.28 -10.48 -7.24
N ASP A 750 5.16 -10.01 -8.14
CA ASP A 750 4.86 -8.90 -9.05
C ASP A 750 3.85 -9.33 -10.13
N GLY A 751 2.84 -8.51 -10.41
CA GLY A 751 1.81 -8.78 -11.43
C GLY A 751 0.72 -9.79 -11.04
N HIS A 752 0.49 -10.01 -9.74
CA HIS A 752 -0.48 -10.98 -9.24
C HIS A 752 -1.38 -10.40 -8.13
N GLY A 753 -2.41 -11.16 -7.72
CA GLY A 753 -3.28 -10.78 -6.62
C GLY A 753 -4.12 -9.54 -6.94
N THR A 754 -4.19 -8.59 -6.01
CA THR A 754 -5.10 -7.44 -6.15
C THR A 754 -4.72 -6.47 -7.25
N PHE A 755 -3.44 -6.31 -7.59
CA PHE A 755 -3.04 -5.46 -8.72
C PHE A 755 -3.57 -6.00 -10.04
N TYR A 756 -3.45 -7.32 -10.25
CA TYR A 756 -4.03 -7.97 -11.41
C TYR A 756 -5.56 -7.94 -11.36
N GLY A 757 -6.16 -8.17 -10.19
CA GLY A 757 -7.62 -8.11 -10.03
C GLY A 757 -8.21 -6.73 -10.35
N LEU A 758 -7.64 -5.65 -9.81
CA LEU A 758 -8.03 -4.28 -10.14
C LEU A 758 -7.82 -3.99 -11.62
N TYR A 759 -6.65 -4.34 -12.17
CA TYR A 759 -6.39 -4.23 -13.60
C TYR A 759 -7.46 -4.94 -14.45
N SER A 760 -7.82 -6.18 -14.14
CA SER A 760 -8.83 -6.93 -14.88
C SER A 760 -10.22 -6.33 -14.73
N VAL A 761 -10.56 -5.79 -13.55
CA VAL A 761 -11.82 -5.03 -13.32
C VAL A 761 -11.87 -3.78 -14.17
N GLU A 762 -10.79 -3.01 -14.21
CA GLU A 762 -10.72 -1.83 -15.07
C GLU A 762 -10.91 -2.20 -16.53
N ARG A 763 -10.19 -3.21 -17.04
CA ARG A 763 -10.39 -3.71 -18.41
C ARG A 763 -11.85 -4.13 -18.63
N GLY A 764 -12.40 -4.96 -17.75
CA GLY A 764 -13.77 -5.46 -17.87
C GLY A 764 -14.82 -4.34 -17.86
N CYS A 765 -14.75 -3.44 -16.89
CA CYS A 765 -15.75 -2.39 -16.70
C CYS A 765 -15.64 -1.28 -17.74
N VAL A 766 -14.43 -0.82 -18.05
CA VAL A 766 -14.23 0.26 -19.04
C VAL A 766 -14.60 -0.21 -20.44
N LEU A 767 -14.23 -1.44 -20.83
CA LEU A 767 -14.62 -2.02 -22.11
C LEU A 767 -16.14 -2.22 -22.20
N ALA A 768 -16.76 -2.73 -21.13
CA ALA A 768 -18.20 -3.02 -21.10
C ALA A 768 -19.09 -1.78 -20.91
N GLY A 769 -18.52 -0.58 -20.72
CA GLY A 769 -19.31 0.62 -20.40
C GLY A 769 -19.94 0.60 -18.99
N ILE A 770 -19.41 -0.20 -18.08
CA ILE A 770 -19.98 -0.36 -16.72
C ILE A 770 -19.46 0.76 -15.83
N ARG A 771 -20.28 1.79 -15.60
CA ARG A 771 -19.94 2.89 -14.67
C ARG A 771 -19.94 2.42 -13.22
N LYS A 772 -20.91 1.61 -12.82
CA LYS A 772 -21.02 1.00 -11.48
C LYS A 772 -21.38 -0.47 -11.64
N LEU A 773 -20.71 -1.34 -10.90
CA LEU A 773 -21.02 -2.76 -10.90
C LEU A 773 -22.38 -2.97 -10.23
N ASN A 774 -23.33 -3.55 -10.96
CA ASN A 774 -24.70 -3.75 -10.53
C ASN A 774 -25.37 -2.45 -10.03
N GLU A 775 -25.02 -1.30 -10.60
CA GLU A 775 -25.53 0.04 -10.22
C GLU A 775 -25.24 0.50 -8.77
N GLU A 776 -24.67 -0.36 -7.94
CA GLU A 776 -24.46 -0.16 -6.50
C GLU A 776 -23.00 0.15 -6.17
N VAL A 777 -22.05 -0.55 -6.81
CA VAL A 777 -20.63 -0.51 -6.44
C VAL A 777 -19.84 0.39 -7.38
N ASP A 778 -19.32 1.50 -6.85
CA ASP A 778 -18.38 2.38 -7.56
C ASP A 778 -16.97 1.77 -7.54
N TRP A 779 -16.76 0.80 -8.43
CA TRP A 779 -15.51 0.05 -8.53
C TRP A 779 -14.28 0.95 -8.72
N TYR A 780 -14.43 2.05 -9.48
CA TYR A 780 -13.32 2.95 -9.76
C TYR A 780 -12.94 3.74 -8.51
N ARG A 781 -13.92 4.35 -7.83
CA ARG A 781 -13.64 5.13 -6.60
C ARG A 781 -12.97 4.25 -5.54
N ILE A 782 -13.53 3.07 -5.27
CA ILE A 782 -13.02 2.13 -4.27
C ILE A 782 -11.60 1.67 -4.63
N GLY A 783 -11.37 1.25 -5.87
CA GLY A 783 -10.05 0.80 -6.31
C GLY A 783 -9.01 1.92 -6.36
N ALA A 784 -9.41 3.12 -6.75
CA ALA A 784 -8.52 4.28 -6.84
C ALA A 784 -8.08 4.76 -5.46
N ASP A 785 -9.01 4.88 -4.50
CA ASP A 785 -8.66 5.21 -3.11
C ASP A 785 -7.68 4.19 -2.53
N ALA A 786 -7.95 2.89 -2.73
CA ALA A 786 -7.04 1.85 -2.25
C ALA A 786 -5.65 1.88 -2.91
N LEU A 787 -5.56 2.23 -4.19
CA LEU A 787 -4.27 2.43 -4.86
C LEU A 787 -3.57 3.68 -4.32
N ILE A 788 -4.26 4.82 -4.19
CA ILE A 788 -3.66 6.04 -3.65
C ILE A 788 -3.11 5.80 -2.23
N ASP A 789 -3.88 5.13 -1.38
CA ASP A 789 -3.52 4.89 0.02
C ASP A 789 -2.41 3.82 0.17
N SER A 790 -2.26 2.94 -0.82
CA SER A 790 -1.22 1.91 -0.84
C SER A 790 0.07 2.33 -1.54
N GLN A 791 0.08 3.46 -2.26
CA GLN A 791 1.26 3.94 -2.97
C GLN A 791 2.43 4.21 -2.02
N ASN A 792 3.63 3.81 -2.42
CA ASN A 792 4.85 4.09 -1.67
C ASN A 792 5.33 5.52 -1.91
N ILE A 793 6.10 6.08 -0.97
CA ILE A 793 6.59 7.46 -1.07
C ILE A 793 7.48 7.72 -2.29
N GLU A 794 8.11 6.67 -2.82
CA GLU A 794 8.91 6.74 -4.05
C GLU A 794 8.06 6.85 -5.33
N GLY A 795 6.75 6.59 -5.23
CA GLY A 795 5.77 6.58 -6.32
C GLY A 795 5.38 5.19 -6.80
N ASN A 796 6.05 4.13 -6.37
CA ASN A 796 5.77 2.76 -6.80
C ASN A 796 4.66 2.08 -5.99
N TRP A 797 4.13 0.99 -6.53
CA TRP A 797 3.22 0.08 -5.83
C TRP A 797 3.85 -1.29 -5.59
N GLY A 798 3.34 -1.98 -4.58
CA GLY A 798 3.84 -3.27 -4.16
C GLY A 798 4.55 -3.22 -2.81
N ARG A 799 5.30 -4.27 -2.49
CA ARG A 799 6.02 -4.37 -1.21
C ARG A 799 6.93 -3.16 -1.01
N GLU A 800 6.87 -2.58 0.18
CA GLU A 800 7.90 -1.63 0.58
C GLU A 800 9.27 -2.33 0.60
N PRO A 801 10.37 -1.61 0.27
CA PRO A 801 11.74 -2.12 0.44
C PRO A 801 11.98 -2.71 1.85
N ALA A 802 11.27 -2.15 2.82
CA ALA A 802 11.24 -2.53 4.22
C ALA A 802 10.59 -3.90 4.54
N GLU A 803 9.61 -4.34 3.76
CA GLU A 803 8.76 -5.52 4.03
C GLU A 803 9.21 -6.79 3.28
N GLN A 804 10.37 -6.77 2.64
CA GLN A 804 10.84 -7.88 1.85
C GLN A 804 11.41 -9.00 2.74
N ALA A 805 10.79 -10.18 2.66
CA ALA A 805 11.21 -11.35 3.44
C ALA A 805 12.63 -11.81 3.05
N PRO A 806 13.42 -12.30 4.02
CA PRO A 806 14.75 -12.87 3.80
C PRO A 806 14.83 -13.85 2.64
N GLY A 807 15.83 -13.67 1.78
CA GLY A 807 16.18 -14.64 0.73
C GLY A 807 15.57 -14.38 -0.65
N ARG A 808 14.76 -13.33 -0.81
CA ARG A 808 14.39 -12.82 -2.13
C ARG A 808 15.31 -11.66 -2.50
N ARG A 809 15.80 -11.65 -3.75
CA ARG A 809 16.57 -10.50 -4.27
C ARG A 809 15.66 -9.28 -4.25
N ASP A 810 16.20 -8.15 -3.79
CA ASP A 810 15.57 -6.84 -3.91
C ASP A 810 15.29 -6.57 -5.38
N ARG A 811 14.01 -6.65 -5.76
CA ARG A 811 13.57 -6.50 -7.15
C ARG A 811 12.35 -5.60 -7.14
N PRO A 812 12.38 -4.48 -7.86
CA PRO A 812 11.23 -3.59 -7.93
C PRO A 812 10.04 -4.32 -8.56
N GLN A 813 8.84 -4.02 -8.06
CA GLN A 813 7.57 -4.61 -8.51
C GLN A 813 6.93 -3.71 -9.58
N LEU A 814 7.52 -3.75 -10.77
CA LEU A 814 7.19 -2.83 -11.85
C LEU A 814 5.87 -3.19 -12.54
N ILE A 815 5.49 -4.46 -12.56
CA ILE A 815 4.19 -4.87 -13.12
C ILE A 815 3.05 -4.34 -12.24
N ASN A 816 3.18 -4.43 -10.90
CA ASN A 816 2.22 -3.85 -9.96
C ASN A 816 2.10 -2.34 -10.14
N THR A 817 3.23 -1.64 -10.23
CA THR A 817 3.28 -0.19 -10.46
C THR A 817 2.60 0.19 -11.77
N SER A 818 2.87 -0.55 -12.84
CA SER A 818 2.28 -0.29 -14.16
C SER A 818 0.77 -0.57 -14.16
N MET A 819 0.32 -1.68 -13.55
CA MET A 819 -1.11 -2.01 -13.43
C MET A 819 -1.88 -0.97 -12.60
N ALA A 820 -1.28 -0.43 -11.53
CA ALA A 820 -1.87 0.63 -10.73
C ALA A 820 -2.08 1.92 -11.54
N ILE A 821 -1.07 2.35 -12.29
CA ILE A 821 -1.17 3.51 -13.19
C ILE A 821 -2.27 3.29 -14.24
N LEU A 822 -2.28 2.12 -14.87
CA LEU A 822 -3.27 1.77 -15.89
C LEU A 822 -4.70 1.73 -15.33
N PHE A 823 -4.88 1.27 -14.09
CA PHE A 823 -6.16 1.32 -13.39
C PHE A 823 -6.60 2.76 -13.15
N LEU A 824 -5.74 3.56 -12.50
CA LEU A 824 -6.02 4.94 -12.12
C LEU A 824 -6.36 5.79 -13.35
N LYS A 825 -5.72 5.51 -14.49
CA LYS A 825 -5.98 6.20 -15.76
C LYS A 825 -7.24 5.74 -16.48
N MET A 826 -7.80 4.57 -16.15
CA MET A 826 -8.80 3.87 -16.98
C MET A 826 -8.28 3.64 -18.40
N ALA A 827 -7.12 3.00 -18.50
CA ALA A 827 -6.34 2.86 -19.72
C ALA A 827 -6.79 1.72 -20.69
N ALA A 828 -7.97 1.13 -20.52
CA ALA A 828 -8.49 0.14 -21.45
C ALA A 828 -8.55 0.70 -22.88
N PRO A 829 -8.17 -0.11 -23.91
CA PRO A 829 -8.38 0.30 -25.29
C PRO A 829 -9.87 0.50 -25.52
N PRO A 830 -10.30 1.43 -26.39
CA PRO A 830 -11.71 1.60 -26.66
C PRO A 830 -12.29 0.37 -27.37
N VAL A 831 -13.56 0.10 -27.04
CA VAL A 831 -14.45 -0.75 -27.83
C VAL A 831 -15.05 0.13 -28.91
N ILE A 832 -14.97 -0.29 -30.17
CA ILE A 832 -15.17 0.61 -31.32
C ILE A 832 -16.59 1.22 -31.32
N THR A 833 -17.57 0.48 -30.81
CA THR A 833 -18.97 0.93 -30.68
C THR A 833 -19.19 2.05 -29.67
N GLU A 834 -18.42 2.12 -28.58
CA GLU A 834 -18.62 3.11 -27.52
C GLU A 834 -17.84 4.41 -27.76
N HIS A 835 -16.72 4.34 -28.49
CA HIS A 835 -15.88 5.50 -28.79
C HIS A 835 -16.67 6.63 -29.46
N LYS A 836 -17.54 6.28 -30.42
CA LYS A 836 -18.44 7.24 -31.09
C LYS A 836 -19.35 8.00 -30.12
N LYS A 837 -19.94 7.31 -29.13
CA LYS A 837 -20.84 7.94 -28.15
C LYS A 837 -20.07 8.93 -27.28
N ARG A 838 -18.86 8.56 -26.83
CA ARG A 838 -18.00 9.42 -26.01
C ARG A 838 -17.46 10.63 -26.80
N GLU A 839 -17.03 10.45 -28.05
CA GLU A 839 -16.61 11.57 -28.91
C GLU A 839 -17.79 12.49 -29.25
N ARG A 840 -18.98 11.95 -29.51
CA ARG A 840 -20.20 12.76 -29.73
C ARG A 840 -20.56 13.57 -28.49
N GLU A 841 -20.60 12.94 -27.32
CA GLU A 841 -20.87 13.64 -26.06
C GLU A 841 -19.78 14.67 -25.72
N ARG A 842 -18.52 14.37 -26.03
CA ARG A 842 -17.40 15.31 -25.85
C ARG A 842 -17.49 16.49 -26.82
N ALA A 843 -17.75 16.25 -28.10
CA ALA A 843 -17.97 17.28 -29.09
C ALA A 843 -19.18 18.15 -28.73
N GLU A 844 -20.27 17.56 -28.26
CA GLU A 844 -21.45 18.28 -27.77
C GLU A 844 -21.15 19.10 -26.50
N ARG A 845 -20.26 18.63 -25.61
CA ARG A 845 -19.78 19.41 -24.45
C ARG A 845 -18.86 20.56 -24.86
N GLU A 846 -17.93 20.32 -25.78
CA GLU A 846 -17.01 21.34 -26.32
C GLU A 846 -17.78 22.40 -27.14
N GLU A 847 -18.82 22.00 -27.89
CA GLU A 847 -19.73 22.90 -28.61
C GLU A 847 -20.62 23.71 -27.65
N LYS A 848 -21.07 23.11 -26.54
CA LYS A 848 -21.79 23.83 -25.47
C LYS A 848 -20.90 24.78 -24.68
N GLN A 849 -19.61 24.48 -24.55
CA GLN A 849 -18.63 25.35 -23.89
C GLN A 849 -18.12 26.47 -24.80
N ASN A 850 -18.31 26.38 -26.12
CA ASN A 850 -17.88 27.43 -27.04
C ASN A 850 -18.85 27.65 -28.23
N PRO A 851 -20.01 28.29 -28.00
CA PRO A 851 -20.95 28.56 -29.07
C PRO A 851 -20.45 29.76 -29.90
N LYS A 852 -19.76 29.43 -31.01
CA LYS A 852 -19.32 30.32 -32.11
C LYS A 852 -18.01 31.08 -31.90
N ASN A 853 -16.98 30.61 -32.59
CA ASN A 853 -16.40 31.42 -33.67
C ASN A 853 -15.96 30.50 -34.82
N PRO A 854 -16.51 30.64 -36.03
CA PRO A 854 -16.06 29.88 -37.18
C PRO A 854 -14.65 30.31 -37.58
N ILE A 855 -13.88 29.34 -38.05
CA ILE A 855 -12.65 29.52 -38.82
C ILE A 855 -12.78 30.77 -39.70
N THR A 856 -11.98 31.80 -39.42
CA THR A 856 -11.83 32.96 -40.30
C THR A 856 -11.14 32.51 -41.58
N SER A 857 -11.91 31.99 -42.53
CA SER A 857 -11.66 32.28 -43.93
C SER A 857 -12.10 33.73 -44.17
N GLY A 858 -11.12 34.57 -44.52
CA GLY A 858 -11.28 36.02 -44.52
C GLY A 858 -12.40 36.53 -45.44
N PRO A 859 -13.11 37.60 -45.05
CA PRO A 859 -13.87 38.42 -45.97
C PRO A 859 -12.96 39.52 -46.56
N LYS A 860 -13.09 39.66 -47.87
CA LYS A 860 -12.45 40.64 -48.76
C LYS A 860 -12.53 42.08 -48.24
N ASP A 861 -11.41 42.79 -48.39
CA ASP A 861 -11.33 44.25 -48.38
C ASP A 861 -12.39 44.90 -49.28
N LYS A 862 -13.24 45.73 -48.70
CA LYS A 862 -13.82 46.90 -49.39
C LYS A 862 -13.83 48.11 -48.46
N LYS A 863 -13.05 49.10 -48.88
CA LYS A 863 -12.90 50.48 -48.38
C LYS A 863 -14.22 51.27 -48.18
N LYS A 864 -14.05 52.39 -47.42
CA LYS A 864 -14.81 53.67 -47.36
C LYS A 864 -15.98 53.71 -46.36
N ASP A 865 -16.22 54.75 -45.55
CA ASP A 865 -15.73 56.14 -45.45
C ASP A 865 -15.98 56.71 -44.02
N ALA A 866 -15.19 57.73 -43.67
CA ALA A 866 -15.32 58.82 -42.70
C ALA A 866 -16.55 58.95 -41.75
N GLU A 867 -16.32 59.15 -40.45
CA GLU A 867 -16.35 60.48 -39.77
C GLU A 867 -16.47 60.39 -38.22
N LYS A 868 -15.66 61.22 -37.54
CA LYS A 868 -15.89 61.96 -36.27
C LYS A 868 -15.88 61.24 -34.89
N THR A 869 -14.74 61.40 -34.22
CA THR A 869 -14.57 61.80 -32.79
C THR A 869 -15.40 63.07 -32.43
N PRO A 870 -15.60 63.50 -31.16
CA PRO A 870 -14.74 63.33 -29.96
C PRO A 870 -15.58 62.99 -28.69
N GLU A 871 -15.16 62.95 -27.42
CA GLU A 871 -13.95 63.30 -26.66
C GLU A 871 -14.05 62.64 -25.27
N ASN A 872 -12.90 62.58 -24.60
CA ASN A 872 -12.55 62.16 -23.22
C ASN A 872 -13.28 63.04 -22.14
N PRO A 873 -13.04 62.97 -20.80
CA PRO A 873 -12.14 62.11 -20.02
C PRO A 873 -12.61 61.71 -18.59
N GLN A 874 -11.70 61.03 -17.86
CA GLN A 874 -11.37 61.17 -16.42
C GLN A 874 -11.69 60.02 -15.44
N GLU A 875 -10.64 59.21 -15.21
CA GLU A 875 -10.04 58.81 -13.92
C GLU A 875 -10.20 59.85 -12.76
N PRO A 876 -10.11 59.47 -11.46
CA PRO A 876 -8.93 58.80 -10.90
C PRO A 876 -9.11 57.73 -9.78
N LYS A 877 -8.12 56.82 -9.79
CA LYS A 877 -7.32 56.21 -8.70
C LYS A 877 -7.72 56.43 -7.24
N ASP A 878 -7.84 55.31 -6.51
CA ASP A 878 -6.81 54.84 -5.56
C ASP A 878 -6.72 53.30 -5.61
#